data_AF-A0A2W7KL91-F1
#
_entry.id   AF-A0A2W7KL91-F1
#
_cell.length_a   1.000
_cell.length_b   1.000
_cell.length_c   1.000
_cell.angle_alpha   90.00
_cell.angle_beta   90.00
_cell.angle_gamma   90.00
#
_symmetry.space_group_name_H-M   'P 1'
#
loop_
_entity.id
_entity.type
_entity.pdbx_description
1 polymer ?
#
loop_
_entity_poly.entity_id
_entity_poly.type
_entity_poly.pdbx_seq_one_letter_code
_entity_poly.pdbx_strand_id
1 'polypeptide(L)'
;MGTFLDGIHAANEGDADAAIHHLFDVIGNLAQFAVLGFAARGLAEPPGVLHDWLPAHGESGTRLWSGNLMPFSREAPWPVDTPLHATGLPRWNDKHWLILENRAFELEQGTADRWQLQPARGVRHKPVLRGSNGQGAWLLGHERPASWDTWQLLRRLGPPTRGLDDTLALRALQASSYDANALRKVIVEREPAPALLLDSLQALGADPVPLPVPGAGDETLARDFPSLSPRVRAQVLDEATREDLHMLREHRRVPLAIAESARLYQREARINRVLQGFYQGQAGHADRDEVAFAVLSHMSGRDTSLRIELRQDTPEGKLLLAVGAPHLPAITLTRDALGYRYWQTGAMPADRVDLFHALFEALPEPQRRALELPEQTAQGLRDALFLRAHTQRDQVAAALRMPPLRKLFRLPGRLADGRLGYALSGRGQGWLTEDELFDQLYPEDPLNNREQLRLRLREEAGSRPGAFERLLEAQRADFNTLDIGLQRWIDLTDPDPADTFHVRRNARSSAALSIRRAWRRQGTPDSESTLNHVVLQLDAEHLAELPRMETRLPHVRHLALSNLQDLYNANIDPFLRAFPNLRYLDLTQCRLNELPEALGELTQLRSLDLSGNRLDIDSEASLGVLTRLPRLERLLLTGAVENISAESLQRLSSLQHLWLLVADENYLAWEAEHFQALQQWPALTHLSLSLNDITLTEQSRAALNGLNRLQTMYLSDNPLDMAPDLTGWQRLQRLDLEDSALSQWPIGIEQLLNQRPLQLRELDLSSNLLEDAPHLRDSAFAQALRAGEDISYNLNGNPFSERALLRLVDAGLTPVTGSSEAQLWRSDWPEDLQLHVTNTAQAPQWRPLYALFERLPQTPDFQRSPTTMSRRMQDILITLADLEPATHDVPGWGRAELQQQINDLLRDAGQECVDQAELLFQQVETQVNVWRTVARAPANASDTQVAIDTATALLRQQRLDERIGALFNARATRRRVLAQAPDQAAPALDPDDDLPDEQLTDPNYPLDEVEMALHARMQLQTRLNLPSQPQVIRFDYLARLSGPTLQRLAADVEQYSNLARLAEWATDQAFWQGWMRRLHPARFTALVNEWAGASEYFDTLSEAGPVDTVYTGPTVPQAFIDVLVRDYPAIQWQRDGWLLRVDLVSGRYVDEGTLYLGISSVLLSTRQQAETSLMGSLTRETLGLRPA
;
A
#
# COMPACT_ATOMS: atom_id res chain seq x y z
N MET A 1 26.49 4.08 19.08
CA MET A 1 25.13 3.53 19.18
C MET A 1 24.11 4.51 19.77
N GLY A 2 24.46 5.77 20.10
CA GLY A 2 23.50 6.73 20.70
C GLY A 2 22.41 7.24 19.75
N THR A 3 22.67 7.30 18.45
CA THR A 3 21.71 7.81 17.44
C THR A 3 20.63 6.80 17.05
N PHE A 4 20.65 5.61 17.65
CA PHE A 4 19.65 4.56 17.46
C PHE A 4 18.53 4.63 18.51
N LEU A 5 18.79 5.22 19.68
CA LEU A 5 17.84 5.32 20.79
C LEU A 5 17.17 6.71 20.90
N ASP A 6 17.83 7.79 20.48
CA ASP A 6 17.23 9.14 20.52
C ASP A 6 16.02 9.31 19.58
N GLY A 7 15.95 8.51 18.51
CA GLY A 7 14.81 8.49 17.59
C GLY A 7 13.58 7.74 18.15
N ILE A 8 13.79 6.86 19.14
CA ILE A 8 12.73 6.08 19.79
C ILE A 8 12.09 6.88 20.93
N HIS A 9 12.81 7.86 21.49
CA HIS A 9 12.24 8.74 22.52
C HIS A 9 11.29 9.82 21.99
N ALA A 10 11.29 10.09 20.67
CA ALA A 10 10.49 11.15 20.04
C ALA A 10 9.27 10.63 19.26
N ALA A 11 9.12 9.32 19.08
CA ALA A 11 7.96 8.69 18.47
C ALA A 11 7.07 8.07 19.55
N ASN A 12 6.28 8.93 20.19
CA ASN A 12 5.13 8.67 21.09
C ASN A 12 5.22 7.52 22.12
N GLU A 13 5.10 7.95 23.37
CA GLU A 13 4.62 7.21 24.54
C GLU A 13 3.68 6.03 24.19
N GLY A 14 4.16 4.79 24.36
CA GLY A 14 3.26 3.64 24.22
C GLY A 14 3.88 2.25 24.23
N ASP A 15 5.06 2.03 23.63
CA ASP A 15 5.50 0.64 23.42
C ASP A 15 7.02 0.47 23.20
N ALA A 16 7.79 0.62 24.26
CA ALA A 16 9.24 0.42 24.22
C ALA A 16 9.64 -1.08 24.22
N ASP A 17 8.77 -1.98 24.66
CA ASP A 17 9.12 -3.40 24.88
C ASP A 17 8.85 -4.28 23.64
N ALA A 18 7.76 -4.02 22.88
CA ALA A 18 7.51 -4.71 21.62
C ALA A 18 8.56 -4.39 20.54
N ALA A 19 9.06 -3.14 20.52
CA ALA A 19 10.12 -2.70 19.62
C ALA A 19 11.47 -3.39 19.91
N ILE A 20 11.75 -3.73 21.17
CA ILE A 20 12.97 -4.41 21.60
C ILE A 20 12.90 -5.92 21.29
N HIS A 21 11.75 -6.55 21.49
CA HIS A 21 11.55 -7.98 21.17
C HIS A 21 11.68 -8.25 19.66
N HIS A 22 11.06 -7.40 18.82
CA HIS A 22 11.19 -7.47 17.36
C HIS A 22 12.62 -7.15 16.87
N LEU A 23 13.39 -6.35 17.61
CA LEU A 23 14.78 -6.03 17.29
C LEU A 23 15.71 -7.23 17.46
N PHE A 24 15.45 -8.11 18.44
CA PHE A 24 16.30 -9.28 18.71
C PHE A 24 15.99 -10.49 17.81
N ASP A 25 14.75 -10.68 17.39
CA ASP A 25 14.38 -11.71 16.39
C ASP A 25 14.99 -11.42 15.01
N VAL A 26 15.15 -10.14 14.67
CA VAL A 26 15.82 -9.70 13.44
C VAL A 26 17.35 -9.91 13.52
N ILE A 27 17.96 -9.85 14.70
CA ILE A 27 19.39 -10.16 14.90
C ILE A 27 19.65 -11.66 14.70
N GLY A 28 18.73 -12.54 15.12
CA GLY A 28 18.81 -13.98 14.84
C GLY A 28 18.77 -14.31 13.35
N ASN A 29 17.93 -13.62 12.58
CA ASN A 29 17.80 -13.82 11.13
C ASN A 29 18.91 -13.15 10.31
N LEU A 30 19.53 -12.06 10.79
CA LEU A 30 20.66 -11.39 10.14
C LEU A 30 21.89 -12.30 9.99
N ALA A 31 22.11 -13.23 10.91
CA ALA A 31 23.16 -14.24 10.79
C ALA A 31 22.88 -15.25 9.66
N GLN A 32 21.61 -15.63 9.43
CA GLN A 32 21.21 -16.49 8.32
C GLN A 32 21.29 -15.78 6.96
N PHE A 33 20.95 -14.49 6.89
CA PHE A 33 21.05 -13.70 5.66
C PHE A 33 22.50 -13.51 5.16
N ALA A 34 23.48 -13.51 6.08
CA ALA A 34 24.89 -13.46 5.74
C ALA A 34 25.44 -14.79 5.21
N VAL A 35 24.91 -15.93 5.66
CA VAL A 35 25.37 -17.28 5.29
C VAL A 35 24.84 -17.74 3.91
N LEU A 36 23.69 -17.24 3.46
CA LEU A 36 23.02 -17.67 2.22
C LEU A 36 23.32 -16.81 0.98
N GLY A 37 24.18 -15.79 1.07
CA GLY A 37 24.61 -15.00 -0.10
C GLY A 37 23.56 -14.07 -0.72
N PHE A 38 22.49 -13.72 0.00
CA PHE A 38 21.41 -12.86 -0.48
C PHE A 38 21.78 -11.36 -0.56
N ALA A 39 22.80 -10.90 0.18
CA ALA A 39 23.23 -9.49 0.17
C ALA A 39 23.89 -9.03 -1.16
N ALA A 40 24.33 -9.95 -2.03
CA ALA A 40 25.03 -9.61 -3.26
C ALA A 40 24.11 -9.27 -4.45
N ARG A 41 22.78 -9.43 -4.33
CA ARG A 41 21.84 -9.33 -5.47
C ARG A 41 20.72 -8.29 -5.36
N GLY A 42 20.71 -7.42 -4.35
CA GLY A 42 19.93 -6.17 -4.38
C GLY A 42 18.41 -6.29 -4.63
N LEU A 43 17.78 -7.39 -4.20
CA LEU A 43 16.36 -7.68 -4.43
C LEU A 43 15.69 -8.10 -3.11
N ALA A 44 15.37 -7.12 -2.26
CA ALA A 44 14.27 -7.14 -1.29
C ALA A 44 14.32 -5.84 -0.47
N GLU A 45 13.25 -5.05 -0.50
CA GLU A 45 13.04 -3.94 0.44
C GLU A 45 12.49 -4.50 1.77
N PRO A 46 12.92 -3.99 2.94
CA PRO A 46 12.36 -4.43 4.21
C PRO A 46 10.91 -3.94 4.36
N PRO A 47 9.97 -4.79 4.82
CA PRO A 47 8.61 -4.33 5.13
C PRO A 47 8.57 -3.50 6.44
N GLY A 48 7.62 -2.58 6.55
CA GLY A 48 7.36 -1.77 7.75
C GLY A 48 8.21 -0.50 7.87
N VAL A 49 8.49 -0.07 9.11
CA VAL A 49 9.18 1.21 9.46
C VAL A 49 10.60 1.35 8.85
N LEU A 50 11.14 0.25 8.33
CA LEU A 50 12.46 0.16 7.71
C LEU A 50 12.45 0.28 6.17
N HIS A 51 11.28 0.49 5.54
CA HIS A 51 11.13 0.65 4.09
C HIS A 51 12.05 1.76 3.52
N ASP A 52 12.28 2.82 4.31
CA ASP A 52 13.13 3.95 3.93
C ASP A 52 14.60 3.82 4.38
N TRP A 53 14.98 2.72 5.05
CA TRP A 53 16.32 2.51 5.61
C TRP A 53 17.21 1.74 4.64
N LEU A 54 18.47 2.19 4.49
CA LEU A 54 19.37 1.75 3.41
C LEU A 54 20.48 0.81 3.89
N PRO A 55 20.88 -0.19 3.09
CA PRO A 55 22.05 -1.01 3.39
C PRO A 55 23.37 -0.21 3.31
N ALA A 56 23.91 0.17 4.46
CA ALA A 56 25.23 0.73 4.68
C ALA A 56 26.28 -0.37 4.84
N HIS A 57 27.32 -0.34 3.99
CA HIS A 57 28.40 -1.32 4.00
C HIS A 57 29.55 -0.81 4.87
N GLY A 58 29.98 -1.61 5.84
CA GLY A 58 31.17 -1.37 6.66
C GLY A 58 32.12 -2.55 6.65
N GLU A 59 33.30 -2.40 7.27
CA GLU A 59 34.33 -3.45 7.36
C GLU A 59 33.85 -4.74 8.07
N SER A 60 32.74 -4.66 8.82
CA SER A 60 32.12 -5.77 9.56
C SER A 60 30.80 -6.28 8.94
N GLY A 61 30.48 -5.93 7.68
CA GLY A 61 29.26 -6.37 6.97
C GLY A 61 28.25 -5.25 6.66
N THR A 62 27.12 -5.64 6.06
CA THR A 62 26.03 -4.74 5.62
C THR A 62 25.03 -4.49 6.76
N ARG A 63 24.71 -3.23 7.06
CA ARG A 63 23.76 -2.80 8.11
C ARG A 63 22.74 -1.82 7.55
N LEU A 64 21.55 -1.71 8.11
CA LEU A 64 20.57 -0.70 7.69
C LEU A 64 20.88 0.67 8.32
N TRP A 65 20.74 1.75 7.56
CA TRP A 65 21.00 3.13 7.94
C TRP A 65 19.85 4.04 7.48
N SER A 66 19.30 4.82 8.40
CA SER A 66 18.14 5.69 8.19
C SER A 66 18.38 6.93 7.32
N GLY A 67 19.60 7.14 6.80
CA GLY A 67 19.96 8.35 6.05
C GLY A 67 20.11 9.60 6.93
N ASN A 68 20.00 9.49 8.26
CA ASN A 68 20.10 10.64 9.16
C ASN A 68 21.51 11.25 9.18
N LEU A 69 21.64 12.49 8.70
CA LEU A 69 22.90 13.24 8.65
C LEU A 69 23.17 14.06 9.92
N MET A 70 22.19 14.25 10.81
CA MET A 70 22.34 15.04 12.04
C MET A 70 23.60 14.72 12.86
N PRO A 71 23.97 13.43 13.04
CA PRO A 71 25.16 13.09 13.82
C PRO A 71 26.46 13.64 13.20
N PHE A 72 26.50 13.83 11.89
CA PHE A 72 27.66 14.34 11.16
C PHE A 72 27.75 15.88 11.15
N SER A 73 26.68 16.56 11.60
CA SER A 73 26.66 18.02 11.64
C SER A 73 27.57 18.55 12.75
N ARG A 74 28.18 19.71 12.50
CA ARG A 74 28.95 20.52 13.47
C ARG A 74 28.43 21.95 13.42
N GLU A 75 28.61 22.67 14.52
CA GLU A 75 28.51 24.13 14.48
C GLU A 75 29.55 24.66 13.49
N ALA A 76 29.14 25.59 12.64
CA ALA A 76 30.01 26.17 11.62
C ALA A 76 31.20 26.85 12.32
N PRO A 77 32.45 26.36 12.14
CA PRO A 77 33.62 26.89 12.86
C PRO A 77 34.11 28.24 12.33
N TRP A 78 33.38 28.86 11.39
CA TRP A 78 33.72 30.12 10.74
C TRP A 78 32.58 31.16 10.91
N PRO A 79 32.89 32.48 10.93
CA PRO A 79 31.87 33.53 10.94
C PRO A 79 30.96 33.47 9.69
N VAL A 80 29.68 33.80 9.84
CA VAL A 80 28.63 33.72 8.79
C VAL A 80 29.05 34.36 7.45
N ASP A 81 29.94 35.36 7.47
CA ASP A 81 30.41 36.12 6.31
C ASP A 81 31.67 35.55 5.61
N THR A 82 32.08 34.31 5.92
CA THR A 82 33.29 33.73 5.33
C THR A 82 33.07 33.34 3.85
N PRO A 83 33.85 33.87 2.89
CA PRO A 83 33.64 33.61 1.47
C PRO A 83 33.95 32.15 1.11
N LEU A 84 33.01 31.50 0.42
CA LEU A 84 33.12 30.11 -0.02
C LEU A 84 34.08 29.96 -1.22
N HIS A 85 34.88 28.90 -1.21
CA HIS A 85 35.75 28.55 -2.32
C HIS A 85 34.95 28.03 -3.53
N ALA A 86 35.48 28.18 -4.75
CA ALA A 86 34.80 27.84 -6.01
C ALA A 86 34.37 26.36 -6.17
N THR A 87 34.88 25.48 -5.32
CA THR A 87 34.56 24.04 -5.26
C THR A 87 33.29 23.73 -4.45
N GLY A 88 32.68 24.73 -3.80
CA GLY A 88 31.55 24.57 -2.89
C GLY A 88 31.87 23.89 -1.56
N LEU A 89 33.14 23.56 -1.32
CA LEU A 89 33.61 23.00 -0.06
C LEU A 89 34.49 24.05 0.65
N PRO A 90 33.99 24.76 1.68
CA PRO A 90 34.81 25.68 2.45
C PRO A 90 36.01 24.98 3.07
N ARG A 91 37.16 25.67 3.07
CA ARG A 91 38.36 25.23 3.80
C ARG A 91 38.54 26.10 5.04
N TRP A 92 38.61 25.46 6.20
CA TRP A 92 38.82 26.13 7.49
C TRP A 92 39.66 25.25 8.41
N ASN A 93 40.70 25.82 9.04
CA ASN A 93 41.68 25.08 9.87
C ASN A 93 42.23 23.80 9.20
N ASP A 94 42.68 23.93 7.95
CA ASP A 94 43.18 22.83 7.10
C ASP A 94 42.22 21.67 6.82
N LYS A 95 40.93 21.84 7.12
CA LYS A 95 39.87 20.86 6.89
C LYS A 95 38.87 21.35 5.85
N HIS A 96 38.28 20.42 5.11
CA HIS A 96 37.21 20.70 4.14
C HIS A 96 35.86 20.46 4.77
N TRP A 97 34.87 21.22 4.33
CA TRP A 97 33.53 21.19 4.90
C TRP A 97 32.49 21.16 3.79
N LEU A 98 31.38 20.47 4.01
CA LEU A 98 30.18 20.49 3.17
C LEU A 98 29.09 21.26 3.92
N ILE A 99 28.35 22.13 3.23
CA ILE A 99 27.18 22.81 3.81
C ILE A 99 25.92 22.24 3.18
N LEU A 100 25.04 21.64 3.98
CA LEU A 100 23.71 21.21 3.56
C LEU A 100 22.68 21.82 4.51
N GLU A 101 21.63 22.44 3.98
CA GLU A 101 20.50 22.99 4.77
C GLU A 101 20.97 23.85 5.97
N ASN A 102 21.91 24.76 5.72
CA ASN A 102 22.54 25.64 6.74
C ASN A 102 23.32 24.93 7.85
N ARG A 103 23.64 23.64 7.70
CA ARG A 103 24.49 22.89 8.63
C ARG A 103 25.84 22.56 8.01
N ALA A 104 26.89 22.59 8.82
CA ALA A 104 28.25 22.28 8.38
C ALA A 104 28.60 20.82 8.68
N PHE A 105 29.21 20.13 7.72
CA PHE A 105 29.64 18.74 7.82
C PHE A 105 31.12 18.65 7.48
N GLU A 106 31.93 18.14 8.40
CA GLU A 106 33.38 18.02 8.19
C GLU A 106 33.67 16.89 7.19
N LEU A 107 34.62 17.10 6.29
CA LEU A 107 35.00 16.15 5.26
C LEU A 107 36.41 15.59 5.49
N GLU A 108 36.55 14.29 5.27
CA GLU A 108 37.83 13.59 5.19
C GLU A 108 38.01 12.95 3.79
N GLN A 109 39.26 12.77 3.39
CA GLN A 109 39.60 12.15 2.11
C GLN A 109 39.76 10.64 2.31
N GLY A 110 38.83 9.86 1.73
CA GLY A 110 38.79 8.39 1.86
C GLY A 110 39.67 7.66 0.84
N THR A 111 39.60 6.32 0.82
CA THR A 111 40.31 5.48 -0.16
C THR A 111 39.78 5.73 -1.59
N ALA A 112 40.70 5.96 -2.53
CA ALA A 112 40.43 6.27 -3.95
C ALA A 112 39.88 7.69 -4.26
N ASP A 113 40.44 8.73 -3.62
CA ASP A 113 40.20 10.17 -3.91
C ASP A 113 38.72 10.63 -3.82
N ARG A 114 37.92 9.96 -2.99
CA ARG A 114 36.53 10.34 -2.73
C ARG A 114 36.38 10.98 -1.35
N TRP A 115 35.68 12.13 -1.30
CA TRP A 115 35.31 12.80 -0.05
C TRP A 115 34.28 11.98 0.72
N GLN A 116 34.44 11.91 2.04
CA GLN A 116 33.50 11.25 2.95
C GLN A 116 33.20 12.17 4.14
N LEU A 117 32.01 12.08 4.72
CA LEU A 117 31.71 12.80 5.94
C LEU A 117 32.54 12.23 7.10
N GLN A 118 33.18 13.10 7.87
CA GLN A 118 33.90 12.70 9.07
C GLN A 118 32.90 12.24 10.13
N PRO A 119 33.09 11.05 10.73
CA PRO A 119 32.13 10.51 11.69
C PRO A 119 32.12 11.33 12.99
N ALA A 120 30.95 11.42 13.63
CA ALA A 120 30.87 11.81 15.03
C ALA A 120 31.13 10.62 15.96
N ARG A 121 31.43 10.93 17.25
CA ARG A 121 31.60 9.91 18.29
C ARG A 121 30.40 8.98 18.29
N GLY A 122 30.65 7.68 18.09
CA GLY A 122 29.61 6.64 18.11
C GLY A 122 28.97 6.30 16.75
N VAL A 123 29.39 6.91 15.63
CA VAL A 123 28.90 6.61 14.26
C VAL A 123 30.02 5.95 13.44
N ARG A 124 29.84 4.69 13.04
CA ARG A 124 30.86 3.93 12.27
C ARG A 124 30.71 4.04 10.75
N HIS A 125 29.53 4.44 10.23
CA HIS A 125 29.32 4.63 8.79
C HIS A 125 29.81 6.01 8.34
N LYS A 126 30.48 6.07 7.18
CA LYS A 126 30.99 7.30 6.57
C LYS A 126 30.31 7.52 5.21
N PRO A 127 29.26 8.35 5.13
CA PRO A 127 28.61 8.67 3.87
C PRO A 127 29.60 9.24 2.85
N VAL A 128 29.68 8.61 1.68
CA VAL A 128 30.60 9.02 0.60
C VAL A 128 29.91 10.06 -0.29
N LEU A 129 30.63 11.12 -0.64
CA LEU A 129 30.19 12.10 -1.63
C LEU A 129 30.45 11.55 -3.04
N ARG A 130 29.43 11.62 -3.89
CA ARG A 130 29.53 11.44 -5.34
C ARG A 130 29.89 12.80 -5.95
N GLY A 131 30.88 12.80 -6.86
CA GLY A 131 31.59 13.99 -7.34
C GLY A 131 30.73 15.21 -7.70
N SER A 132 31.32 16.39 -7.58
CA SER A 132 30.64 17.68 -7.80
C SER A 132 30.32 17.97 -9.27
N ASN A 133 29.29 18.79 -9.49
CA ASN A 133 29.02 19.44 -10.77
C ASN A 133 29.98 20.61 -11.12
N GLY A 134 31.08 20.77 -10.37
CA GLY A 134 32.06 21.84 -10.55
C GLY A 134 31.59 23.23 -10.06
N GLN A 135 30.37 23.34 -9.52
CA GLN A 135 29.78 24.57 -8.97
C GLN A 135 29.34 24.40 -7.50
N GLY A 136 29.79 23.33 -6.84
CA GLY A 136 29.58 23.13 -5.42
C GLY A 136 28.30 22.38 -5.03
N ALA A 137 27.55 21.83 -5.99
CA ALA A 137 26.54 20.82 -5.69
C ALA A 137 27.23 19.46 -5.48
N TRP A 138 27.00 18.85 -4.33
CA TRP A 138 27.53 17.53 -3.97
C TRP A 138 26.38 16.60 -3.61
N LEU A 139 26.40 15.39 -4.16
CA LEU A 139 25.42 14.35 -3.85
C LEU A 139 26.03 13.32 -2.89
N LEU A 140 25.25 12.86 -1.94
CA LEU A 140 25.64 11.76 -1.06
C LEU A 140 25.25 10.43 -1.70
N GLY A 141 26.03 9.38 -1.41
CA GLY A 141 25.89 8.08 -2.08
C GLY A 141 24.53 7.39 -1.94
N HIS A 142 23.71 7.83 -0.98
CA HIS A 142 22.37 7.33 -0.67
C HIS A 142 21.22 8.18 -1.25
N GLU A 143 21.51 9.38 -1.73
CA GLU A 143 20.49 10.29 -2.24
C GLU A 143 19.94 9.83 -3.59
N ARG A 144 18.61 9.93 -3.78
CA ARG A 144 17.91 9.57 -5.03
C ARG A 144 17.20 10.79 -5.62
N PRO A 145 17.86 11.61 -6.48
CA PRO A 145 17.24 12.80 -7.07
C PRO A 145 15.97 12.56 -7.89
N ALA A 146 15.74 11.30 -8.30
CA ALA A 146 14.52 10.88 -8.99
C ALA A 146 13.25 11.06 -8.15
N SER A 147 13.32 10.90 -6.82
CA SER A 147 12.17 11.04 -5.92
C SER A 147 12.04 12.42 -5.31
N TRP A 148 12.96 13.35 -5.61
CA TRP A 148 12.96 14.70 -5.04
C TRP A 148 11.91 15.60 -5.67
N ASP A 149 11.28 16.43 -4.84
CA ASP A 149 10.41 17.51 -5.32
C ASP A 149 11.24 18.71 -5.84
N THR A 150 10.56 19.70 -6.44
CA THR A 150 11.19 20.89 -7.02
C THR A 150 11.99 21.70 -5.99
N TRP A 151 11.53 21.73 -4.74
CA TRP A 151 12.15 22.51 -3.66
C TRP A 151 13.46 21.88 -3.21
N GLN A 152 13.46 20.57 -3.00
CA GLN A 152 14.64 19.80 -2.67
C GLN A 152 15.66 19.88 -3.81
N LEU A 153 15.23 19.81 -5.08
CA LEU A 153 16.13 20.02 -6.22
C LEU A 153 16.79 21.41 -6.21
N LEU A 154 16.04 22.48 -5.93
CA LEU A 154 16.59 23.85 -5.83
C LEU A 154 17.55 24.01 -4.64
N ARG A 155 17.21 23.48 -3.48
CA ARG A 155 18.08 23.51 -2.29
C ARG A 155 19.35 22.69 -2.47
N ARG A 156 19.28 21.59 -3.23
CA ARG A 156 20.42 20.71 -3.51
C ARG A 156 21.26 21.16 -4.72
N LEU A 157 20.91 22.25 -5.40
CA LEU A 157 21.74 22.88 -6.44
C LEU A 157 23.01 23.55 -5.87
N GLY A 158 23.07 23.77 -4.55
CA GLY A 158 24.26 24.21 -3.84
C GLY A 158 24.40 25.74 -3.73
N PRO A 159 25.64 26.29 -3.74
CA PRO A 159 25.89 27.73 -3.59
C PRO A 159 25.05 28.68 -4.46
N PRO A 160 24.67 28.34 -5.72
CA PRO A 160 23.88 29.22 -6.56
C PRO A 160 22.48 29.60 -6.07
N THR A 161 21.90 28.88 -5.09
CA THR A 161 20.57 29.19 -4.51
C THR A 161 20.66 29.79 -3.11
N ARG A 162 21.87 30.00 -2.59
CA ARG A 162 22.11 30.55 -1.25
C ARG A 162 21.72 32.03 -1.20
N GLY A 163 21.06 32.44 -0.11
CA GLY A 163 20.62 33.83 0.11
C GLY A 163 19.19 34.13 -0.39
N LEU A 164 18.57 33.19 -1.11
CA LEU A 164 17.17 33.27 -1.54
C LEU A 164 16.24 32.50 -0.58
N ASP A 165 15.03 33.01 -0.41
CA ASP A 165 13.93 32.18 0.07
C ASP A 165 13.46 31.22 -1.02
N ASP A 166 12.71 30.18 -0.61
CA ASP A 166 12.21 29.18 -1.55
C ASP A 166 11.40 29.85 -2.68
N THR A 167 10.48 30.77 -2.34
CA THR A 167 9.64 31.47 -3.32
C THR A 167 10.46 32.14 -4.42
N LEU A 168 11.48 32.94 -4.09
CA LEU A 168 12.34 33.62 -5.05
C LEU A 168 13.21 32.64 -5.84
N ALA A 169 13.66 31.53 -5.24
CA ALA A 169 14.37 30.49 -5.97
C ALA A 169 13.48 29.83 -7.04
N LEU A 170 12.19 29.59 -6.73
CA LEU A 170 11.22 29.10 -7.70
C LEU A 170 10.91 30.14 -8.78
N ARG A 171 10.79 31.42 -8.41
CA ARG A 171 10.62 32.51 -9.40
C ARG A 171 11.83 32.64 -10.32
N ALA A 172 13.05 32.44 -9.81
CA ALA A 172 14.25 32.39 -10.64
C ALA A 172 14.23 31.22 -11.62
N LEU A 173 13.84 30.03 -11.16
CA LEU A 173 13.69 28.84 -12.01
C LEU A 173 12.68 29.10 -13.13
N GLN A 174 11.48 29.57 -12.78
CA GLN A 174 10.42 29.91 -13.73
C GLN A 174 10.87 31.03 -14.70
N ALA A 175 11.48 32.10 -14.21
CA ALA A 175 11.98 33.18 -15.07
C ALA A 175 13.00 32.66 -16.09
N SER A 176 13.84 31.71 -15.70
CA SER A 176 14.95 31.16 -16.50
C SER A 176 14.58 30.21 -17.62
N SER A 177 13.30 29.81 -17.74
CA SER A 177 12.76 28.80 -18.69
C SER A 177 13.19 27.35 -18.44
N TYR A 178 13.80 27.06 -17.29
CA TYR A 178 14.09 25.70 -16.84
C TYR A 178 12.99 25.19 -15.89
N ASP A 179 12.81 23.87 -15.84
CA ASP A 179 11.83 23.20 -14.98
C ASP A 179 12.51 22.21 -14.02
N ALA A 180 11.71 21.55 -13.18
CA ALA A 180 12.21 20.57 -12.21
C ALA A 180 12.90 19.37 -12.89
N ASN A 181 12.48 18.98 -14.10
CA ASN A 181 13.07 17.86 -14.83
C ASN A 181 14.46 18.21 -15.38
N ALA A 182 14.62 19.43 -15.92
CA ALA A 182 15.91 19.95 -16.33
C ALA A 182 16.87 20.05 -15.12
N LEU A 183 16.37 20.53 -13.99
CA LEU A 183 17.17 20.62 -12.76
C LEU A 183 17.59 19.25 -12.22
N ARG A 184 16.67 18.28 -12.26
CA ARG A 184 16.94 16.88 -11.91
C ARG A 184 17.98 16.25 -12.82
N LYS A 185 17.90 16.50 -14.14
CA LYS A 185 18.92 16.07 -15.09
C LYS A 185 20.29 16.65 -14.75
N VAL A 186 20.38 17.97 -14.54
CA VAL A 186 21.61 18.68 -14.15
C VAL A 186 22.24 18.05 -12.89
N ILE A 187 21.42 17.72 -11.89
CA ILE A 187 21.87 17.12 -10.63
C ILE A 187 22.32 15.67 -10.82
N VAL A 188 21.55 14.84 -11.53
CA VAL A 188 21.85 13.42 -11.76
C VAL A 188 23.08 13.23 -12.64
N GLU A 189 23.17 14.00 -13.74
CA GLU A 189 24.27 13.94 -14.70
C GLU A 189 25.51 14.72 -14.25
N ARG A 190 25.39 15.49 -13.15
CA ARG A 190 26.47 16.32 -12.56
C ARG A 190 26.97 17.39 -13.54
N GLU A 191 26.06 17.98 -14.30
CA GLU A 191 26.35 19.08 -15.22
C GLU A 191 26.36 20.43 -14.49
N PRO A 192 27.13 21.43 -14.97
CA PRO A 192 27.07 22.79 -14.43
C PRO A 192 25.66 23.37 -14.62
N ALA A 193 25.20 24.18 -13.64
CA ALA A 193 23.90 24.81 -13.76
C ALA A 193 23.87 25.78 -14.97
N PRO A 194 22.77 25.82 -15.74
CA PRO A 194 22.70 26.65 -16.94
C PRO A 194 22.89 28.15 -16.66
N ALA A 195 23.57 28.87 -17.56
CA ALA A 195 23.93 30.27 -17.38
C ALA A 195 22.72 31.19 -17.14
N LEU A 196 21.61 30.96 -17.85
CA LEU A 196 20.40 31.76 -17.69
C LEU A 196 19.68 31.52 -16.35
N LEU A 197 19.83 30.32 -15.75
CA LEU A 197 19.33 30.02 -14.41
C LEU A 197 20.21 30.71 -13.37
N LEU A 198 21.53 30.62 -13.50
CA LEU A 198 22.49 31.31 -12.63
C LEU A 198 22.30 32.83 -12.65
N ASP A 199 22.13 33.42 -13.84
CA ASP A 199 21.85 34.85 -13.99
C ASP A 199 20.52 35.22 -13.32
N SER A 200 19.51 34.35 -13.37
CA SER A 200 18.20 34.59 -12.73
C SER A 200 18.24 34.47 -11.21
N LEU A 201 18.97 33.49 -10.68
CA LEU A 201 19.19 33.33 -9.25
C LEU A 201 19.94 34.53 -8.68
N GLN A 202 21.04 34.93 -9.31
CA GLN A 202 21.83 36.08 -8.89
C GLN A 202 21.03 37.39 -8.99
N ALA A 203 20.21 37.56 -10.03
CA ALA A 203 19.36 38.73 -10.20
C ALA A 203 18.29 38.88 -9.12
N LEU A 204 17.82 37.78 -8.51
CA LEU A 204 16.82 37.81 -7.44
C LEU A 204 17.43 37.84 -6.04
N GLY A 205 18.77 37.91 -5.91
CA GLY A 205 19.45 38.08 -4.63
C GLY A 205 20.25 36.86 -4.15
N ALA A 206 20.47 35.84 -4.99
CA ALA A 206 21.39 34.76 -4.64
C ALA A 206 22.84 35.27 -4.57
N ASP A 207 23.64 34.60 -3.76
CA ASP A 207 25.08 34.90 -3.63
C ASP A 207 25.80 34.85 -4.99
N PRO A 208 26.76 35.75 -5.24
CA PRO A 208 27.47 35.80 -6.52
C PRO A 208 28.35 34.56 -6.72
N VAL A 209 28.00 33.73 -7.70
CA VAL A 209 28.84 32.61 -8.15
C VAL A 209 30.02 33.16 -8.97
N PRO A 210 31.24 32.60 -8.87
CA PRO A 210 32.37 33.04 -9.69
C PRO A 210 32.04 33.09 -11.19
N LEU A 211 32.55 34.11 -11.90
CA LEU A 211 32.41 34.21 -13.34
C LEU A 211 33.35 33.22 -14.03
N PRO A 212 32.95 32.62 -15.16
CA PRO A 212 33.82 31.74 -15.93
C PRO A 212 35.01 32.52 -16.48
N VAL A 213 36.17 31.84 -16.60
CA VAL A 213 37.36 32.44 -17.22
C VAL A 213 37.05 32.72 -18.70
N PRO A 214 37.33 33.93 -19.22
CA PRO A 214 37.08 34.24 -20.62
C PRO A 214 37.81 33.26 -21.55
N GLY A 215 37.03 32.51 -22.33
CA GLY A 215 37.55 31.58 -23.34
C GLY A 215 38.06 32.31 -24.58
N ALA A 216 38.83 31.60 -25.42
CA ALA A 216 39.30 32.14 -26.68
C ALA A 216 38.11 32.52 -27.59
N GLY A 217 37.89 33.82 -27.77
CA GLY A 217 36.76 34.36 -28.53
C GLY A 217 35.78 35.24 -27.77
N ASP A 218 35.86 35.31 -26.44
CA ASP A 218 34.94 36.09 -25.60
C ASP A 218 34.89 37.56 -26.00
N GLU A 219 36.04 38.18 -26.27
CA GLU A 219 36.13 39.60 -26.69
C GLU A 219 35.37 39.88 -28.00
N THR A 220 35.39 38.93 -28.94
CA THR A 220 34.72 39.07 -30.24
C THR A 220 33.20 38.91 -30.05
N LEU A 221 32.78 37.97 -29.20
CA LEU A 221 31.38 37.74 -28.88
C LEU A 221 30.79 38.89 -28.05
N ALA A 222 31.56 39.44 -27.10
CA ALA A 222 31.18 40.61 -26.32
C ALA A 222 31.04 41.88 -27.18
N ARG A 223 31.88 42.03 -28.22
CA ARG A 223 31.78 43.13 -29.18
C ARG A 223 30.49 43.04 -30.02
N ASP A 224 30.19 41.86 -30.56
CA ASP A 224 29.10 41.68 -31.52
C ASP A 224 27.73 41.41 -30.82
N PHE A 225 27.74 40.93 -29.57
CA PHE A 225 26.56 40.65 -28.74
C PHE A 225 26.71 41.21 -27.31
N PRO A 226 26.74 42.55 -27.14
CA PRO A 226 27.12 43.19 -25.86
C PRO A 226 26.14 42.97 -24.70
N SER A 227 24.91 42.53 -24.97
CA SER A 227 23.90 42.30 -23.92
C SER A 227 23.90 40.87 -23.36
N LEU A 228 24.84 40.02 -23.77
CA LEU A 228 25.02 38.69 -23.19
C LEU A 228 25.90 38.77 -21.94
N SER A 229 25.48 38.08 -20.88
CA SER A 229 26.28 37.98 -19.66
C SER A 229 27.57 37.19 -19.92
N PRO A 230 28.63 37.40 -19.12
CA PRO A 230 29.85 36.60 -19.22
C PRO A 230 29.60 35.08 -19.09
N ARG A 231 28.61 34.66 -18.29
CA ARG A 231 28.23 33.24 -18.14
C ARG A 231 27.67 32.68 -19.45
N VAL A 232 26.77 33.42 -20.07
CA VAL A 232 26.13 33.01 -21.32
C VAL A 232 27.13 32.99 -22.46
N ARG A 233 28.07 33.95 -22.53
CA ARG A 233 29.13 33.93 -23.55
C ARG A 233 30.04 32.72 -23.38
N ALA A 234 30.43 32.40 -22.15
CA ALA A 234 31.22 31.19 -21.87
C ALA A 234 30.46 29.92 -22.24
N GLN A 235 29.17 29.82 -21.92
CA GLN A 235 28.33 28.67 -22.30
C GLN A 235 28.22 28.52 -23.81
N VAL A 236 27.98 29.61 -24.56
CA VAL A 236 27.94 29.60 -26.02
C VAL A 236 29.29 29.16 -26.63
N LEU A 237 30.42 29.54 -26.02
CA LEU A 237 31.75 29.14 -26.47
C LEU A 237 32.12 27.70 -26.08
N ASP A 238 31.65 27.19 -24.94
CA ASP A 238 31.85 25.79 -24.53
C ASP A 238 30.99 24.83 -25.35
N GLU A 239 29.81 25.30 -25.75
CA GLU A 239 28.96 24.62 -26.70
C GLU A 239 29.63 24.63 -28.08
N ALA A 240 30.24 25.73 -28.58
CA ALA A 240 30.82 25.85 -29.94
C ALA A 240 31.74 24.71 -30.45
N THR A 241 31.75 24.45 -31.78
CA THR A 241 32.53 23.32 -32.33
C THR A 241 34.01 23.69 -32.32
N ARG A 242 34.89 22.67 -32.38
CA ARG A 242 36.33 22.92 -32.54
C ARG A 242 36.64 23.75 -33.80
N GLU A 243 35.85 23.57 -34.86
CA GLU A 243 35.98 24.30 -36.12
C GLU A 243 35.51 25.75 -35.99
N ASP A 244 34.36 26.00 -35.37
CA ASP A 244 33.86 27.35 -35.10
C ASP A 244 34.80 28.13 -34.18
N LEU A 245 35.34 27.48 -33.14
CA LEU A 245 36.32 28.07 -32.24
C LEU A 245 37.66 28.37 -32.93
N HIS A 246 38.04 27.60 -33.96
CA HIS A 246 39.22 27.88 -34.77
C HIS A 246 38.97 29.08 -35.70
N MET A 247 37.82 29.12 -36.39
CA MET A 247 37.42 30.22 -37.27
C MET A 247 37.28 31.56 -36.52
N LEU A 248 36.71 31.51 -35.31
CA LEU A 248 36.54 32.69 -34.45
C LEU A 248 37.92 33.21 -33.98
N ARG A 249 38.89 32.32 -33.71
CA ARG A 249 40.29 32.67 -33.36
C ARG A 249 41.09 33.25 -34.52
N GLU A 250 41.11 32.59 -35.66
CA GLU A 250 41.91 32.98 -36.83
C GLU A 250 41.40 34.26 -37.50
N HIS A 251 40.07 34.41 -37.62
CA HIS A 251 39.48 35.49 -38.41
C HIS A 251 38.86 36.63 -37.59
N ARG A 252 38.81 36.52 -36.25
CA ARG A 252 38.17 37.52 -35.34
C ARG A 252 36.75 37.93 -35.75
N ARG A 253 36.00 37.01 -36.35
CA ARG A 253 34.60 37.16 -36.77
C ARG A 253 33.78 36.04 -36.16
N VAL A 254 32.59 36.36 -35.66
CA VAL A 254 31.68 35.36 -35.09
C VAL A 254 31.10 34.48 -36.22
N PRO A 255 31.34 33.14 -36.22
CA PRO A 255 30.72 32.21 -37.16
C PRO A 255 29.20 32.24 -37.04
N LEU A 256 28.50 31.93 -38.15
CA LEU A 256 27.04 32.02 -38.21
C LEU A 256 26.36 31.18 -37.12
N ALA A 257 26.84 29.95 -36.90
CA ALA A 257 26.40 29.06 -35.84
C ALA A 257 26.44 29.77 -34.47
N ILE A 258 27.62 30.19 -34.02
CA ILE A 258 27.80 30.89 -32.75
C ILE A 258 26.92 32.16 -32.66
N ALA A 259 26.79 32.90 -33.76
CA ALA A 259 25.94 34.08 -33.84
C ALA A 259 24.44 33.75 -33.70
N GLU A 260 23.98 32.60 -34.19
CA GLU A 260 22.60 32.15 -34.02
C GLU A 260 22.31 31.75 -32.58
N SER A 261 23.21 30.99 -31.93
CA SER A 261 23.09 30.67 -30.50
C SER A 261 23.08 31.93 -29.64
N ALA A 262 24.02 32.84 -29.90
CA ALA A 262 24.12 34.12 -29.19
C ALA A 262 22.81 34.93 -29.29
N ARG A 263 22.15 34.96 -30.46
CA ARG A 263 20.86 35.65 -30.64
C ARG A 263 19.71 35.00 -29.84
N LEU A 264 19.70 33.67 -29.73
CA LEU A 264 18.68 32.96 -28.96
C LEU A 264 18.85 33.22 -27.47
N TYR A 265 20.07 33.09 -26.96
CA TYR A 265 20.39 33.45 -25.59
C TYR A 265 20.12 34.93 -25.31
N GLN A 266 20.35 35.82 -26.27
CA GLN A 266 20.08 37.25 -26.13
C GLN A 266 18.58 37.54 -25.97
N ARG A 267 17.75 36.85 -26.75
CA ARG A 267 16.28 36.92 -26.66
C ARG A 267 15.81 36.42 -25.29
N GLU A 268 16.21 35.21 -24.91
CA GLU A 268 15.77 34.61 -23.64
C GLU A 268 16.31 35.39 -22.43
N ALA A 269 17.55 35.86 -22.47
CA ALA A 269 18.10 36.72 -21.41
C ALA A 269 17.33 38.04 -21.26
N ARG A 270 16.77 38.61 -22.34
CA ARG A 270 15.92 39.80 -22.24
C ARG A 270 14.56 39.48 -21.60
N ILE A 271 13.93 38.36 -21.97
CA ILE A 271 12.68 37.92 -21.34
C ILE A 271 12.90 37.60 -19.86
N ASN A 272 13.97 36.88 -19.51
CA ASN A 272 14.33 36.56 -18.11
C ASN A 272 14.48 37.83 -17.28
N ARG A 273 15.21 38.84 -17.79
CA ARG A 273 15.38 40.13 -17.12
C ARG A 273 14.07 40.86 -16.86
N VAL A 274 13.13 40.76 -17.80
CA VAL A 274 11.80 41.37 -17.65
C VAL A 274 11.00 40.66 -16.56
N LEU A 275 11.00 39.33 -16.55
CA LEU A 275 10.32 38.52 -15.54
C LEU A 275 10.96 38.68 -14.14
N GLN A 276 12.29 38.74 -14.05
CA GLN A 276 13.02 39.09 -12.82
C GLN A 276 12.63 40.48 -12.31
N GLY A 277 12.43 41.44 -13.22
CA GLY A 277 11.99 42.80 -12.92
C GLY A 277 10.63 42.90 -12.21
N PHE A 278 9.82 41.84 -12.20
CA PHE A 278 8.59 41.79 -11.39
C PHE A 278 8.90 41.78 -9.89
N TYR A 279 10.04 41.21 -9.50
CA TYR A 279 10.46 41.05 -8.10
C TYR A 279 11.58 42.01 -7.69
N GLN A 280 12.18 42.74 -8.65
CA GLN A 280 13.17 43.77 -8.38
C GLN A 280 12.48 45.14 -8.16
N GLY A 281 12.58 45.70 -6.95
CA GLY A 281 11.88 46.91 -6.51
C GLY A 281 12.34 48.24 -7.13
N GLN A 282 12.96 48.27 -8.32
CA GLN A 282 13.45 49.50 -8.95
C GLN A 282 12.40 50.19 -9.82
N ALA A 283 12.38 51.53 -9.78
CA ALA A 283 11.55 52.37 -10.64
C ALA A 283 12.05 52.33 -12.09
N GLY A 284 11.16 52.15 -13.07
CA GLY A 284 11.46 52.48 -14.47
C GLY A 284 11.85 51.33 -15.42
N HIS A 285 11.48 50.08 -15.17
CA HIS A 285 11.64 49.02 -16.17
C HIS A 285 10.54 49.11 -17.25
N ALA A 286 10.76 49.92 -18.29
CA ALA A 286 9.79 50.09 -19.38
C ALA A 286 9.35 48.76 -20.02
N ASP A 287 10.29 47.82 -20.20
CA ASP A 287 10.00 46.47 -20.71
C ASP A 287 9.10 45.66 -19.74
N ARG A 288 9.27 45.80 -18.42
CA ARG A 288 8.39 45.18 -17.40
C ARG A 288 7.00 45.76 -17.45
N ASP A 289 6.90 47.08 -17.52
CA ASP A 289 5.60 47.78 -17.58
C ASP A 289 4.83 47.35 -18.86
N GLU A 290 5.52 47.26 -20.00
CA GLU A 290 4.92 46.84 -21.28
C GLU A 290 4.39 45.41 -21.20
N VAL A 291 5.13 44.50 -20.57
CA VAL A 291 4.71 43.10 -20.38
C VAL A 291 3.59 42.98 -19.35
N ALA A 292 3.65 43.69 -18.23
CA ALA A 292 2.59 43.68 -17.21
C ALA A 292 1.25 44.15 -17.79
N PHE A 293 1.25 45.24 -18.57
CA PHE A 293 0.05 45.75 -19.24
C PHE A 293 -0.43 44.79 -20.34
N ALA A 294 0.47 44.21 -21.12
CA ALA A 294 0.11 43.25 -22.17
C ALA A 294 -0.51 41.95 -21.60
N VAL A 295 -0.02 41.45 -20.46
CA VAL A 295 -0.59 40.26 -19.82
C VAL A 295 -1.92 40.61 -19.14
N LEU A 296 -2.02 41.77 -18.49
CA LEU A 296 -3.25 42.27 -17.86
C LEU A 296 -4.40 42.39 -18.86
N SER A 297 -4.14 42.74 -20.13
CA SER A 297 -5.19 42.83 -21.14
C SER A 297 -5.82 41.48 -21.52
N HIS A 298 -5.18 40.36 -21.19
CA HIS A 298 -5.59 38.99 -21.52
C HIS A 298 -5.95 38.14 -20.29
N MET A 299 -6.13 38.77 -19.13
CA MET A 299 -6.61 38.09 -17.91
C MET A 299 -8.13 37.91 -17.96
N SER A 300 -8.59 36.72 -17.58
CA SER A 300 -10.02 36.41 -17.36
C SER A 300 -10.57 37.23 -16.19
N GLY A 301 -11.84 37.62 -16.27
CA GLY A 301 -12.50 38.41 -15.22
C GLY A 301 -12.14 39.90 -15.20
N ARG A 302 -11.27 40.36 -16.11
CA ARG A 302 -11.05 41.80 -16.30
C ARG A 302 -12.31 42.45 -16.91
N ASP A 303 -12.79 43.49 -16.23
CA ASP A 303 -13.86 44.34 -16.73
C ASP A 303 -13.41 45.16 -17.96
N THR A 304 -14.02 44.89 -19.10
CA THR A 304 -13.75 45.60 -20.36
C THR A 304 -14.39 46.98 -20.43
N SER A 305 -15.10 47.43 -19.38
CA SER A 305 -15.76 48.74 -19.31
C SER A 305 -14.85 49.87 -18.82
N LEU A 306 -13.63 49.59 -18.36
CA LEU A 306 -12.64 50.60 -17.93
C LEU A 306 -11.33 50.53 -18.71
N ARG A 307 -10.70 51.70 -18.86
CA ARG A 307 -9.37 51.87 -19.46
C ARG A 307 -8.34 52.17 -18.38
N ILE A 308 -7.16 51.57 -18.48
CA ILE A 308 -6.03 51.84 -17.58
C ILE A 308 -4.93 52.51 -18.40
N GLU A 309 -4.46 53.66 -17.96
CA GLU A 309 -3.41 54.45 -18.63
C GLU A 309 -2.19 54.63 -17.73
N LEU A 310 -1.00 54.40 -18.27
CA LEU A 310 0.27 54.78 -17.66
C LEU A 310 0.81 56.01 -18.37
N ARG A 311 1.08 57.08 -17.64
CA ARG A 311 1.54 58.38 -18.15
C ARG A 311 2.85 58.81 -17.49
N GLN A 312 3.60 59.68 -18.17
CA GLN A 312 4.89 60.16 -17.70
C GLN A 312 4.75 61.40 -16.82
N ASP A 313 5.37 61.39 -15.63
CA ASP A 313 5.50 62.49 -14.65
C ASP A 313 4.19 63.06 -14.07
N THR A 314 3.19 63.36 -14.90
CA THR A 314 1.88 63.93 -14.50
C THR A 314 0.70 63.24 -15.21
N PRO A 315 -0.54 63.37 -14.69
CA PRO A 315 -1.74 62.80 -15.33
C PRO A 315 -2.01 63.35 -16.74
N GLU A 316 -1.54 64.54 -17.04
CA GLU A 316 -1.63 65.16 -18.37
C GLU A 316 -0.39 64.88 -19.24
N GLY A 317 0.60 64.18 -18.68
CA GLY A 317 1.85 63.85 -19.33
C GLY A 317 1.69 62.84 -20.47
N LYS A 318 2.82 62.57 -21.14
CA LYS A 318 2.86 61.68 -22.31
C LYS A 318 2.32 60.29 -21.95
N LEU A 319 1.36 59.80 -22.73
CA LEU A 319 0.86 58.43 -22.60
C LEU A 319 1.97 57.43 -22.94
N LEU A 320 2.27 56.55 -22.00
CA LEU A 320 3.30 55.51 -22.11
C LEU A 320 2.68 54.17 -22.53
N LEU A 321 1.65 53.71 -21.81
CA LEU A 321 0.95 52.45 -22.05
C LEU A 321 -0.54 52.63 -21.77
N ALA A 322 -1.40 51.89 -22.47
CA ALA A 322 -2.84 51.87 -22.19
C ALA A 322 -3.46 50.52 -22.51
N VAL A 323 -4.42 50.12 -21.68
CA VAL A 323 -5.13 48.84 -21.78
C VAL A 323 -6.63 49.10 -21.66
N GLY A 324 -7.41 48.75 -22.70
CA GLY A 324 -8.86 49.08 -22.81
C GLY A 324 -9.18 50.12 -23.88
N ALA A 325 -10.43 50.15 -24.34
CA ALA A 325 -10.84 50.99 -25.48
C ALA A 325 -10.79 52.51 -25.14
N PRO A 326 -10.39 53.39 -26.09
CA PRO A 326 -10.13 54.81 -25.82
C PRO A 326 -11.32 55.64 -25.31
N HIS A 327 -12.54 55.15 -25.53
CA HIS A 327 -13.79 55.85 -25.18
C HIS A 327 -14.30 55.51 -23.77
N LEU A 328 -13.63 54.60 -23.07
CA LEU A 328 -14.00 54.16 -21.73
C LEU A 328 -13.43 55.09 -20.65
N PRO A 329 -14.04 55.15 -19.45
CA PRO A 329 -13.48 55.90 -18.33
C PRO A 329 -12.06 55.40 -18.00
N ALA A 330 -11.12 56.33 -17.87
CA ALA A 330 -9.69 56.03 -17.72
C ALA A 330 -9.21 56.18 -16.27
N ILE A 331 -8.57 55.13 -15.75
CA ILE A 331 -7.80 55.14 -14.52
C ILE A 331 -6.35 55.50 -14.88
N THR A 332 -5.81 56.55 -14.27
CA THR A 332 -4.49 57.09 -14.62
C THR A 332 -3.45 56.73 -13.57
N LEU A 333 -2.36 56.12 -14.02
CA LEU A 333 -1.13 55.89 -13.27
C LEU A 333 -0.03 56.79 -13.85
N THR A 334 0.80 57.36 -13.00
CA THR A 334 1.95 58.17 -13.43
C THR A 334 3.26 57.52 -12.99
N ARG A 335 4.22 57.44 -13.91
CA ARG A 335 5.59 56.97 -13.65
C ARG A 335 6.57 58.14 -13.75
N ASP A 336 7.44 58.24 -12.75
CA ASP A 336 8.58 59.16 -12.74
C ASP A 336 9.85 58.45 -12.25
N ALA A 337 10.93 59.20 -12.01
CA ALA A 337 12.23 58.63 -11.64
C ALA A 337 12.28 57.91 -10.27
N LEU A 338 11.32 58.13 -9.36
CA LEU A 338 11.34 57.50 -8.03
C LEU A 338 10.18 56.53 -7.80
N GLY A 339 9.30 56.27 -8.76
CA GLY A 339 8.27 55.21 -8.63
C GLY A 339 6.99 55.46 -9.43
N TYR A 340 5.91 54.84 -8.96
CA TYR A 340 4.57 54.93 -9.56
C TYR A 340 3.60 55.60 -8.58
N ARG A 341 2.64 56.34 -9.13
CA ARG A 341 1.50 56.90 -8.40
C ARG A 341 0.22 56.59 -9.14
N TYR A 342 -0.86 56.39 -8.41
CA TYR A 342 -2.21 56.28 -8.97
C TYR A 342 -3.03 57.52 -8.60
N TRP A 343 -4.02 57.84 -9.42
CA TRP A 343 -4.86 59.02 -9.24
C TRP A 343 -6.33 58.59 -9.14
N GLN A 344 -6.96 58.85 -8.00
CA GLN A 344 -8.40 58.63 -7.77
C GLN A 344 -9.12 59.98 -7.71
N THR A 345 -10.32 60.04 -8.30
CA THR A 345 -11.12 61.26 -8.39
C THR A 345 -11.47 61.80 -7.00
N GLY A 346 -10.92 62.98 -6.64
CA GLY A 346 -11.23 63.68 -5.39
C GLY A 346 -10.25 63.44 -4.22
N ALA A 347 -9.15 62.71 -4.39
CA ALA A 347 -8.17 62.43 -3.35
C ALA A 347 -6.79 63.07 -3.63
N MET A 348 -5.99 63.33 -2.58
CA MET A 348 -4.58 63.72 -2.75
C MET A 348 -3.75 62.58 -3.38
N PRO A 349 -2.71 62.87 -4.16
CA PRO A 349 -1.89 61.84 -4.79
C PRO A 349 -1.23 60.94 -3.74
N ALA A 350 -1.33 59.63 -3.93
CA ALA A 350 -0.75 58.62 -3.06
C ALA A 350 0.80 58.68 -3.04
N ASP A 351 1.39 58.10 -2.00
CA ASP A 351 2.84 57.92 -1.89
C ASP A 351 3.40 57.09 -3.06
N ARG A 352 4.71 57.24 -3.30
CA ARG A 352 5.38 56.52 -4.39
C ARG A 352 5.47 55.04 -4.03
N VAL A 353 4.94 54.20 -4.91
CA VAL A 353 4.85 52.74 -4.73
C VAL A 353 5.39 52.01 -5.97
N ASP A 354 5.50 50.68 -5.88
CA ASP A 354 5.82 49.86 -7.05
C ASP A 354 4.63 49.76 -8.02
N LEU A 355 4.90 49.30 -9.24
CA LEU A 355 3.90 49.21 -10.30
C LEU A 355 2.70 48.33 -9.90
N PHE A 356 2.93 47.18 -9.28
CA PHE A 356 1.88 46.22 -8.99
C PHE A 356 1.00 46.70 -7.86
N HIS A 357 1.58 47.36 -6.86
CA HIS A 357 0.83 48.06 -5.82
C HIS A 357 0.01 49.23 -6.39
N ALA A 358 0.61 50.05 -7.26
CA ALA A 358 -0.11 51.13 -7.94
C ALA A 358 -1.27 50.59 -8.79
N LEU A 359 -1.06 49.52 -9.54
CA LEU A 359 -2.09 48.86 -10.36
C LEU A 359 -3.20 48.27 -9.49
N PHE A 360 -2.84 47.61 -8.39
CA PHE A 360 -3.82 46.99 -7.49
C PHE A 360 -4.72 48.03 -6.82
N GLU A 361 -4.15 49.12 -6.29
CA GLU A 361 -4.93 50.19 -5.64
C GLU A 361 -5.71 51.06 -6.64
N ALA A 362 -5.25 51.12 -7.88
CA ALA A 362 -5.95 51.81 -8.95
C ALA A 362 -7.23 51.06 -9.38
N LEU A 363 -7.30 49.73 -9.20
CA LEU A 363 -8.45 48.91 -9.59
C LEU A 363 -9.59 48.99 -8.56
N PRO A 364 -10.85 49.26 -8.98
CA PRO A 364 -12.02 49.18 -8.11
C PRO A 364 -12.18 47.80 -7.46
N GLU A 365 -12.70 47.75 -6.23
CA GLU A 365 -12.91 46.52 -5.46
C GLU A 365 -13.66 45.40 -6.22
N PRO A 366 -14.74 45.68 -6.98
CA PRO A 366 -15.41 44.64 -7.78
C PRO A 366 -14.50 44.00 -8.84
N GLN A 367 -13.58 44.78 -9.42
CA GLN A 367 -12.65 44.30 -10.43
C GLN A 367 -11.51 43.49 -9.81
N ARG A 368 -11.04 43.87 -8.63
CA ARG A 368 -10.06 43.06 -7.88
C ARG A 368 -10.59 41.66 -7.56
N ARG A 369 -11.86 41.57 -7.14
CA ARG A 369 -12.54 40.28 -6.91
C ARG A 369 -12.73 39.47 -8.19
N ALA A 370 -13.09 40.13 -9.30
CA ALA A 370 -13.30 39.47 -10.58
C ALA A 370 -12.02 38.88 -11.20
N LEU A 371 -10.83 39.38 -10.84
CA LEU A 371 -9.54 38.84 -11.31
C LEU A 371 -9.14 37.50 -10.65
N GLU A 372 -9.95 36.95 -9.74
CA GLU A 372 -9.75 35.63 -9.10
C GLU A 372 -8.31 35.42 -8.58
N LEU A 373 -7.72 36.47 -8.01
CA LEU A 373 -6.34 36.43 -7.52
C LEU A 373 -6.21 35.46 -6.34
N PRO A 374 -5.12 34.66 -6.26
CA PRO A 374 -4.88 33.73 -5.14
C PRO A 374 -4.88 34.43 -3.78
N GLU A 375 -4.33 35.64 -3.76
CA GLU A 375 -4.43 36.56 -2.64
C GLU A 375 -4.89 37.92 -3.17
N GLN A 376 -5.85 38.53 -2.47
CA GLN A 376 -6.37 39.87 -2.79
C GLN A 376 -5.38 40.95 -2.29
N THR A 377 -4.15 40.89 -2.79
CA THR A 377 -3.03 41.78 -2.45
C THR A 377 -2.27 42.20 -3.71
N ALA A 378 -1.49 43.28 -3.62
CA ALA A 378 -0.58 43.69 -4.69
C ALA A 378 0.44 42.60 -5.05
N GLN A 379 0.85 41.80 -4.06
CA GLN A 379 1.74 40.65 -4.26
C GLN A 379 1.04 39.52 -5.03
N GLY A 380 -0.23 39.23 -4.70
CA GLY A 380 -1.04 38.27 -5.44
C GLY A 380 -1.26 38.67 -6.90
N LEU A 381 -1.48 39.96 -7.18
CA LEU A 381 -1.57 40.48 -8.56
C LEU A 381 -0.24 40.32 -9.32
N ARG A 382 0.88 40.68 -8.70
CA ARG A 382 2.22 40.51 -9.28
C ARG A 382 2.48 39.06 -9.66
N ASP A 383 2.20 38.14 -8.74
CA ASP A 383 2.47 36.71 -8.91
C ASP A 383 1.57 36.08 -9.99
N ALA A 384 0.30 36.48 -10.06
CA ALA A 384 -0.61 36.07 -11.13
C ALA A 384 -0.15 36.54 -12.52
N LEU A 385 0.26 37.82 -12.63
CA LEU A 385 0.81 38.38 -13.87
C LEU A 385 2.12 37.69 -14.25
N PHE A 386 3.00 37.41 -13.28
CA PHE A 386 4.26 36.70 -13.51
C PHE A 386 4.03 35.28 -14.04
N LEU A 387 3.16 34.48 -13.39
CA LEU A 387 2.89 33.10 -13.79
C LEU A 387 2.34 33.01 -15.22
N ARG A 388 1.48 33.98 -15.60
CA ARG A 388 0.93 34.05 -16.95
C ARG A 388 1.95 34.54 -17.97
N ALA A 389 2.79 35.52 -17.62
CA ALA A 389 3.91 35.96 -18.45
C ALA A 389 4.94 34.84 -18.69
N HIS A 390 5.26 34.06 -17.65
CA HIS A 390 6.18 32.93 -17.70
C HIS A 390 5.68 31.83 -18.66
N THR A 391 4.40 31.49 -18.63
CA THR A 391 3.82 30.45 -19.48
C THR A 391 3.59 30.91 -20.93
N GLN A 392 3.53 32.23 -21.18
CA GLN A 392 3.22 32.81 -22.50
C GLN A 392 4.39 33.62 -23.09
N ARG A 393 5.61 33.05 -23.07
CA ARG A 393 6.85 33.75 -23.47
C ARG A 393 6.85 34.32 -24.89
N ASP A 394 6.15 33.69 -25.83
CA ASP A 394 6.02 34.22 -27.19
C ASP A 394 5.16 35.48 -27.25
N GLN A 395 4.14 35.59 -26.38
CA GLN A 395 3.36 36.82 -26.22
C GLN A 395 4.19 37.90 -25.53
N VAL A 396 5.02 37.52 -24.56
CA VAL A 396 6.00 38.44 -23.93
C VAL A 396 7.00 38.97 -24.96
N ALA A 397 7.53 38.10 -25.82
CA ALA A 397 8.43 38.51 -26.91
C ALA A 397 7.73 39.44 -27.91
N ALA A 398 6.46 39.19 -28.23
CA ALA A 398 5.65 40.05 -29.09
C ALA A 398 5.38 41.43 -28.44
N ALA A 399 5.05 41.45 -27.14
CA ALA A 399 4.85 42.69 -26.37
C ALA A 399 6.13 43.55 -26.35
N LEU A 400 7.30 42.90 -26.21
CA LEU A 400 8.62 43.55 -26.25
C LEU A 400 9.12 43.88 -27.67
N ARG A 401 8.26 43.69 -28.69
CA ARG A 401 8.53 43.92 -30.12
C ARG A 401 9.80 43.22 -30.60
N MET A 402 10.07 42.05 -30.04
CA MET A 402 11.18 41.22 -30.49
C MET A 402 10.84 40.59 -31.84
N PRO A 403 11.81 40.48 -32.76
CA PRO A 403 11.58 39.82 -34.03
C PRO A 403 11.14 38.36 -33.81
N PRO A 404 10.11 37.87 -34.53
CA PRO A 404 9.65 36.49 -34.39
C PRO A 404 10.76 35.53 -34.81
N LEU A 405 11.10 34.58 -33.95
CA LEU A 405 12.02 33.51 -34.31
C LEU A 405 11.35 32.61 -35.36
N ARG A 406 12.10 32.19 -36.38
CA ARG A 406 11.67 31.05 -37.20
C ARG A 406 11.59 29.83 -36.27
N LYS A 407 10.55 28.98 -36.40
CA LYS A 407 10.31 27.74 -35.60
C LYS A 407 11.48 26.73 -35.54
N LEU A 408 12.55 27.03 -36.29
CA LEU A 408 13.94 26.58 -36.31
C LEU A 408 14.64 26.23 -35.00
N PHE A 409 14.58 27.15 -34.04
CA PHE A 409 15.75 27.44 -33.22
C PHE A 409 15.44 27.28 -31.72
N ARG A 410 16.03 26.25 -31.09
CA ARG A 410 16.16 26.10 -29.63
C ARG A 410 17.59 26.42 -29.21
N LEU A 411 17.79 26.82 -27.94
CA LEU A 411 19.12 27.01 -27.37
C LEU A 411 19.95 25.71 -27.54
N PRO A 412 21.22 25.77 -27.98
CA PRO A 412 22.07 24.59 -28.05
C PRO A 412 22.27 24.01 -26.65
N GLY A 413 22.43 22.70 -26.58
CA GLY A 413 22.88 22.00 -25.39
C GLY A 413 23.79 20.85 -25.84
N ARG A 414 24.87 20.59 -25.09
CA ARG A 414 25.70 19.42 -25.33
C ARG A 414 24.92 18.14 -25.01
N LEU A 415 25.14 17.11 -25.83
CA LEU A 415 24.78 15.73 -25.49
C LEU A 415 25.94 15.11 -24.69
N ALA A 416 25.65 14.04 -23.93
CA ALA A 416 26.57 13.37 -23.00
C ALA A 416 27.89 12.86 -23.63
N ASP A 417 28.03 12.89 -24.96
CA ASP A 417 29.20 12.43 -25.71
C ASP A 417 30.13 13.57 -26.23
N GLY A 418 29.81 14.83 -25.96
CA GLY A 418 30.65 15.98 -26.32
C GLY A 418 30.56 16.45 -27.78
N ARG A 419 29.55 16.04 -28.55
CA ARG A 419 29.24 16.62 -29.86
C ARG A 419 28.32 17.84 -29.77
N LEU A 420 28.42 18.71 -30.77
CA LEU A 420 27.49 19.81 -30.99
C LEU A 420 26.39 19.44 -31.97
N GLY A 421 25.15 19.84 -31.66
CA GLY A 421 24.06 19.86 -32.62
C GLY A 421 23.35 21.21 -32.65
N TYR A 422 23.27 21.84 -33.82
CA TYR A 422 22.16 22.76 -34.13
C TYR A 422 20.97 21.95 -34.57
N ALA A 423 19.82 22.22 -33.96
CA ALA A 423 18.53 21.81 -34.48
C ALA A 423 18.25 22.60 -35.77
N LEU A 424 18.69 22.12 -36.93
CA LEU A 424 18.34 22.69 -38.23
C LEU A 424 17.55 21.68 -39.07
N SER A 425 16.27 21.51 -38.69
CA SER A 425 15.23 20.96 -39.58
C SER A 425 13.82 20.99 -38.99
N GLY A 426 13.58 21.08 -37.68
CA GLY A 426 12.21 21.25 -37.16
C GLY A 426 11.18 20.19 -37.54
N ARG A 427 11.23 18.95 -37.06
CA ARG A 427 11.96 17.78 -37.58
C ARG A 427 13.30 17.40 -36.96
N GLY A 428 13.48 17.62 -35.66
CA GLY A 428 14.57 17.01 -34.90
C GLY A 428 14.19 16.85 -33.44
N GLN A 429 13.48 15.77 -33.12
CA GLN A 429 13.51 15.22 -31.77
C GLN A 429 14.93 14.68 -31.52
N GLY A 430 15.41 14.69 -30.27
CA GLY A 430 16.75 14.24 -29.92
C GLY A 430 17.02 12.83 -30.45
N TRP A 431 18.16 12.66 -31.11
CA TRP A 431 18.68 11.35 -31.47
C TRP A 431 19.19 10.69 -30.20
N LEU A 432 18.24 10.09 -29.49
CA LEU A 432 18.48 8.81 -28.89
C LEU A 432 18.80 7.86 -30.04
N THR A 433 19.88 7.09 -29.95
CA THR A 433 20.08 5.94 -30.83
C THR A 433 18.83 5.07 -30.84
N GLU A 434 18.59 4.25 -31.87
CA GLU A 434 17.47 3.29 -31.86
C GLU A 434 17.43 2.47 -30.56
N ASP A 435 18.61 2.18 -30.00
CA ASP A 435 18.80 1.52 -28.71
C ASP A 435 18.35 2.41 -27.56
N GLU A 436 18.91 3.61 -27.40
CA GLU A 436 18.53 4.51 -26.30
C GLU A 436 17.05 4.92 -26.35
N LEU A 437 16.47 5.04 -27.54
CA LEU A 437 15.05 5.40 -27.71
C LEU A 437 14.16 4.23 -27.31
N PHE A 438 14.55 3.02 -27.69
CA PHE A 438 13.89 1.80 -27.26
C PHE A 438 14.01 1.62 -25.75
N ASP A 439 15.18 1.88 -25.16
CA ASP A 439 15.48 1.74 -23.74
C ASP A 439 14.69 2.73 -22.87
N GLN A 440 14.50 3.95 -23.36
CA GLN A 440 13.69 4.96 -22.67
C GLN A 440 12.20 4.67 -22.72
N LEU A 441 11.69 4.16 -23.85
CA LEU A 441 10.28 3.82 -24.01
C LEU A 441 9.92 2.50 -23.31
N TYR A 442 10.86 1.55 -23.29
CA TYR A 442 10.69 0.20 -22.77
C TYR A 442 11.85 -0.15 -21.81
N PRO A 443 11.83 0.37 -20.56
CA PRO A 443 12.86 0.09 -19.57
C PRO A 443 12.86 -1.38 -19.14
N GLU A 444 13.96 -1.85 -18.53
CA GLU A 444 14.07 -3.24 -18.08
C GLU A 444 12.98 -3.63 -17.09
N ASP A 445 12.34 -4.77 -17.38
CA ASP A 445 11.27 -5.37 -16.59
C ASP A 445 11.59 -6.87 -16.47
N PRO A 446 11.77 -7.42 -15.24
CA PRO A 446 12.06 -8.84 -15.01
C PRO A 446 11.05 -9.80 -15.65
N LEU A 447 9.83 -9.34 -15.91
CA LEU A 447 8.72 -10.16 -16.41
C LEU A 447 8.63 -10.16 -17.95
N ASN A 448 9.38 -9.30 -18.65
CA ASN A 448 9.18 -9.09 -20.08
C ASN A 448 10.42 -9.41 -20.92
N ASN A 449 10.25 -10.14 -22.02
CA ASN A 449 11.35 -10.45 -22.93
C ASN A 449 11.59 -9.29 -23.91
N ARG A 450 12.43 -8.36 -23.47
CA ARG A 450 12.76 -7.10 -24.16
C ARG A 450 13.38 -7.31 -25.55
N GLU A 451 14.16 -8.36 -25.74
CA GLU A 451 14.70 -8.75 -27.06
C GLU A 451 13.59 -9.20 -28.01
N GLN A 452 12.62 -9.98 -27.53
CA GLN A 452 11.46 -10.39 -28.33
C GLN A 452 10.56 -9.20 -28.69
N LEU A 453 10.36 -8.24 -27.78
CA LEU A 453 9.62 -7.01 -28.06
C LEU A 453 10.29 -6.21 -29.18
N ARG A 454 11.61 -6.07 -29.09
CA ARG A 454 12.43 -5.34 -30.08
C ARG A 454 12.34 -5.98 -31.46
N LEU A 455 12.52 -7.30 -31.54
CA LEU A 455 12.42 -8.06 -32.80
C LEU A 455 11.04 -7.85 -33.45
N ARG A 456 9.97 -7.94 -32.67
CA ARG A 456 8.61 -7.75 -33.17
C ARG A 456 8.36 -6.32 -33.67
N LEU A 457 8.79 -5.30 -32.93
CA LEU A 457 8.65 -3.91 -33.37
C LEU A 457 9.47 -3.63 -34.64
N ARG A 458 10.62 -4.31 -34.83
CA ARG A 458 11.37 -4.26 -36.10
C ARG A 458 10.62 -4.91 -37.25
N GLU A 459 9.94 -6.03 -37.02
CA GLU A 459 9.06 -6.66 -38.02
C GLU A 459 7.89 -5.73 -38.39
N GLU A 460 7.26 -5.09 -37.40
CA GLU A 460 6.16 -4.13 -37.59
C GLU A 460 6.59 -2.88 -38.37
N ALA A 461 7.79 -2.38 -38.11
CA ALA A 461 8.34 -1.23 -38.83
C ALA A 461 8.65 -1.55 -40.31
N GLY A 462 8.94 -2.82 -40.61
CA GLY A 462 9.32 -3.31 -41.92
C GLY A 462 10.79 -3.04 -42.30
N SER A 463 11.22 -3.58 -43.44
CA SER A 463 12.64 -3.67 -43.82
C SER A 463 13.26 -2.41 -44.42
N ARG A 464 12.57 -1.25 -44.41
CA ARG A 464 13.10 -0.02 -45.01
C ARG A 464 14.14 0.62 -44.09
N PRO A 465 15.22 1.22 -44.62
CA PRO A 465 16.18 1.96 -43.80
C PRO A 465 15.52 3.04 -42.93
N GLY A 466 15.87 3.07 -41.64
CA GLY A 466 15.33 4.00 -40.64
C GLY A 466 13.84 3.80 -40.32
N ALA A 467 13.24 2.66 -40.68
CA ALA A 467 11.83 2.40 -40.38
C ALA A 467 11.60 2.16 -38.88
N PHE A 468 12.50 1.43 -38.23
CA PHE A 468 12.43 1.15 -36.80
C PHE A 468 12.58 2.43 -35.97
N GLU A 469 13.56 3.27 -36.28
CA GLU A 469 13.70 4.61 -35.69
C GLU A 469 12.41 5.45 -35.82
N ARG A 470 11.84 5.56 -37.03
CA ARG A 470 10.58 6.30 -37.24
C ARG A 470 9.40 5.74 -36.43
N LEU A 471 9.33 4.41 -36.28
CA LEU A 471 8.33 3.76 -35.45
C LEU A 471 8.52 4.15 -33.97
N LEU A 472 9.75 4.09 -33.46
CA LEU A 472 10.06 4.46 -32.09
C LEU A 472 9.83 5.95 -31.82
N GLU A 473 10.10 6.84 -32.78
CA GLU A 473 9.80 8.28 -32.63
C GLU A 473 8.30 8.56 -32.58
N ALA A 474 7.52 7.85 -33.40
CA ALA A 474 6.07 7.91 -33.34
C ALA A 474 5.56 7.42 -31.98
N GLN A 475 6.07 6.28 -31.50
CA GLN A 475 5.75 5.74 -30.19
C GLN A 475 6.15 6.71 -29.05
N ARG A 476 7.28 7.42 -29.16
CA ARG A 476 7.66 8.46 -28.19
C ARG A 476 6.68 9.62 -28.17
N ALA A 477 6.24 10.09 -29.33
CA ALA A 477 5.24 11.15 -29.41
C ALA A 477 3.90 10.70 -28.81
N ASP A 478 3.50 9.47 -29.08
CA ASP A 478 2.28 8.86 -28.53
C ASP A 478 2.38 8.72 -27.01
N PHE A 479 3.48 8.18 -26.47
CA PHE A 479 3.69 8.07 -25.03
C PHE A 479 3.67 9.42 -24.32
N ASN A 480 4.31 10.45 -24.89
CA ASN A 480 4.31 11.79 -24.30
C ASN A 480 2.90 12.40 -24.28
N THR A 481 2.12 12.18 -25.34
CA THR A 481 0.73 12.66 -25.40
C THR A 481 -0.12 11.97 -24.34
N LEU A 482 0.03 10.65 -24.19
CA LEU A 482 -0.60 9.87 -23.13
C LEU A 482 -0.20 10.40 -21.75
N ASP A 483 1.09 10.57 -21.49
CA ASP A 483 1.62 10.96 -20.19
C ASP A 483 1.12 12.35 -19.75
N ILE A 484 1.11 13.32 -20.66
CA ILE A 484 0.55 14.66 -20.42
C ILE A 484 -0.97 14.60 -20.17
N GLY A 485 -1.70 13.74 -20.88
CA GLY A 485 -3.12 13.52 -20.66
C GLY A 485 -3.42 12.95 -19.27
N LEU A 486 -2.67 11.91 -18.87
CA LEU A 486 -2.80 11.28 -17.56
C LEU A 486 -2.39 12.22 -16.44
N GLN A 487 -1.33 13.02 -16.61
CA GLN A 487 -0.91 13.98 -15.58
C GLN A 487 -1.97 15.07 -15.37
N ARG A 488 -2.56 15.60 -16.46
CA ARG A 488 -3.69 16.53 -16.36
C ARG A 488 -4.87 15.93 -15.59
N TRP A 489 -5.17 14.65 -15.82
CA TRP A 489 -6.25 13.94 -15.13
C TRP A 489 -5.95 13.71 -13.63
N ILE A 490 -4.70 13.38 -13.27
CA ILE A 490 -4.29 13.26 -11.87
C ILE A 490 -4.44 14.60 -11.12
N ASP A 491 -4.09 15.70 -11.78
CA ASP A 491 -4.08 17.04 -11.17
C ASP A 491 -5.44 17.77 -11.26
N LEU A 492 -6.50 17.13 -11.76
CA LEU A 492 -7.85 17.67 -11.73
C LEU A 492 -8.31 17.86 -10.28
N THR A 493 -8.49 19.13 -9.89
CA THR A 493 -9.07 19.52 -8.60
C THR A 493 -10.59 19.40 -8.61
N ASP A 494 -11.11 18.54 -7.74
CA ASP A 494 -12.54 18.38 -7.49
C ASP A 494 -13.02 19.35 -6.39
N PRO A 495 -14.29 19.82 -6.44
CA PRO A 495 -14.85 20.76 -5.46
C PRO A 495 -15.18 20.17 -4.07
N ASP A 496 -14.80 18.91 -3.82
CA ASP A 496 -15.12 18.16 -2.60
C ASP A 496 -14.14 18.40 -1.42
N PRO A 497 -14.47 17.99 -0.18
CA PRO A 497 -13.65 18.20 1.01
C PRO A 497 -12.22 17.66 0.89
N ALA A 498 -11.26 18.36 1.49
CA ALA A 498 -9.80 18.13 1.38
C ALA A 498 -9.35 16.67 1.63
N ASP A 499 -10.04 15.95 2.53
CA ASP A 499 -9.69 14.56 2.87
C ASP A 499 -9.95 13.57 1.71
N THR A 500 -10.95 13.84 0.86
CA THR A 500 -11.25 12.98 -0.32
C THR A 500 -10.37 13.28 -1.54
N PHE A 501 -9.76 14.46 -1.60
CA PHE A 501 -8.89 14.86 -2.71
C PHE A 501 -7.61 14.02 -2.77
N HIS A 502 -6.98 13.76 -1.62
CA HIS A 502 -5.76 12.96 -1.54
C HIS A 502 -5.99 11.50 -1.92
N VAL A 503 -7.09 10.89 -1.47
CA VAL A 503 -7.47 9.52 -1.82
C VAL A 503 -7.68 9.38 -3.33
N ARG A 504 -8.47 10.29 -3.95
CA ARG A 504 -8.70 10.28 -5.40
C ARG A 504 -7.43 10.51 -6.20
N ARG A 505 -6.60 11.48 -5.82
CA ARG A 505 -5.32 11.75 -6.49
C ARG A 505 -4.40 10.54 -6.46
N ASN A 506 -4.36 9.81 -5.35
CA ASN A 506 -3.59 8.57 -5.21
C ASN A 506 -4.16 7.47 -6.11
N ALA A 507 -5.49 7.28 -6.13
CA ALA A 507 -6.15 6.31 -7.01
C ALA A 507 -5.88 6.61 -8.50
N ARG A 508 -6.04 7.87 -8.93
CA ARG A 508 -5.72 8.32 -10.29
C ARG A 508 -4.24 8.10 -10.62
N SER A 509 -3.33 8.35 -9.68
CA SER A 509 -1.90 8.12 -9.86
C SER A 509 -1.58 6.64 -10.08
N SER A 510 -2.23 5.75 -9.31
CA SER A 510 -2.11 4.30 -9.46
C SER A 510 -2.65 3.82 -10.81
N ALA A 511 -3.86 4.23 -11.18
CA ALA A 511 -4.47 3.90 -12.47
C ALA A 511 -3.62 4.40 -13.66
N ALA A 512 -3.09 5.63 -13.58
CA ALA A 512 -2.19 6.18 -14.60
C ALA A 512 -0.90 5.38 -14.74
N LEU A 513 -0.34 4.87 -13.63
CA LEU A 513 0.82 3.98 -13.66
C LEU A 513 0.49 2.68 -14.41
N SER A 514 -0.66 2.06 -14.13
CA SER A 514 -1.12 0.86 -14.84
C SER A 514 -1.32 1.09 -16.33
N ILE A 515 -1.91 2.22 -16.73
CA ILE A 515 -2.07 2.60 -18.15
C ILE A 515 -0.71 2.80 -18.82
N ARG A 516 0.26 3.46 -18.16
CA ARG A 516 1.64 3.62 -18.67
C ARG A 516 2.32 2.26 -18.86
N ARG A 517 2.19 1.34 -17.90
CA ARG A 517 2.72 -0.04 -18.00
C ARG A 517 2.08 -0.80 -19.16
N ALA A 518 0.76 -0.74 -19.30
CA ALA A 518 0.05 -1.36 -20.41
C ALA A 518 0.49 -0.78 -21.77
N TRP A 519 0.68 0.53 -21.89
CA TRP A 519 1.25 1.15 -23.10
C TRP A 519 2.64 0.56 -23.42
N ARG A 520 3.49 0.41 -22.40
CA ARG A 520 4.83 -0.19 -22.50
C ARG A 520 4.83 -1.70 -22.67
N ARG A 521 3.66 -2.36 -22.68
CA ARG A 521 3.50 -3.82 -22.73
C ARG A 521 4.18 -4.54 -21.55
N GLN A 522 4.23 -3.88 -20.40
CA GLN A 522 4.74 -4.43 -19.15
C GLN A 522 3.60 -5.13 -18.41
N GLY A 523 3.82 -6.38 -18.00
CA GLY A 523 2.88 -7.13 -17.18
C GLY A 523 3.03 -6.78 -15.70
N THR A 524 2.00 -7.05 -14.91
CA THR A 524 2.16 -7.20 -13.46
C THR A 524 2.55 -8.64 -13.13
N PRO A 525 3.25 -8.91 -12.00
CA PRO A 525 3.69 -10.27 -11.61
C PRO A 525 2.56 -11.30 -11.61
N ASP A 526 1.34 -10.86 -11.31
CA ASP A 526 0.15 -11.69 -11.20
C ASP A 526 -0.68 -11.77 -12.50
N SER A 527 -0.25 -11.12 -13.59
CA SER A 527 -0.98 -11.12 -14.88
C SER A 527 -0.41 -12.11 -15.88
N GLU A 528 -1.27 -12.80 -16.64
CA GLU A 528 -0.89 -13.60 -17.83
C GLU A 528 -0.44 -12.73 -19.03
N SER A 529 0.01 -11.50 -18.78
CA SER A 529 0.38 -10.55 -19.82
C SER A 529 1.55 -11.09 -20.64
N THR A 530 1.33 -11.18 -21.95
CA THR A 530 2.39 -11.43 -22.93
C THR A 530 2.56 -10.23 -23.84
N LEU A 531 3.66 -10.20 -24.58
CA LEU A 531 3.91 -9.12 -25.55
C LEU A 531 2.79 -8.88 -26.58
N ASN A 532 1.96 -9.90 -26.87
CA ASN A 532 0.83 -9.84 -27.82
C ASN A 532 -0.55 -9.80 -27.14
N HIS A 533 -0.57 -10.02 -25.83
CA HIS A 533 -1.75 -10.09 -25.00
C HIS A 533 -1.47 -9.28 -23.74
N VAL A 534 -1.61 -7.96 -23.85
CA VAL A 534 -1.44 -7.08 -22.69
C VAL A 534 -2.76 -7.01 -21.92
N VAL A 535 -2.67 -7.24 -20.62
CA VAL A 535 -3.77 -7.11 -19.67
C VAL A 535 -3.67 -5.75 -18.98
N LEU A 536 -4.76 -5.00 -18.95
CA LEU A 536 -4.89 -3.75 -18.19
C LEU A 536 -6.01 -3.93 -17.17
N GLN A 537 -5.66 -3.85 -15.89
CA GLN A 537 -6.61 -3.90 -14.78
C GLN A 537 -6.65 -2.54 -14.09
N LEU A 538 -7.86 -2.02 -13.89
CA LEU A 538 -8.11 -0.73 -13.25
C LEU A 538 -9.26 -0.86 -12.26
N ASP A 539 -9.01 -0.43 -11.03
CA ASP A 539 -10.05 -0.25 -10.02
C ASP A 539 -10.53 1.21 -10.04
N ALA A 540 -11.83 1.40 -10.27
CA ALA A 540 -12.44 2.70 -10.48
C ALA A 540 -13.12 3.29 -9.23
N GLU A 541 -13.10 2.59 -8.09
CA GLU A 541 -13.84 2.95 -6.87
C GLU A 541 -13.66 4.42 -6.46
N HIS A 542 -12.44 4.94 -6.59
CA HIS A 542 -12.05 6.27 -6.17
C HIS A 542 -11.61 7.18 -7.33
N LEU A 543 -11.96 6.88 -8.59
CA LEU A 543 -11.49 7.68 -9.74
C LEU A 543 -12.38 8.89 -10.05
N ALA A 544 -13.67 8.82 -9.71
CA ALA A 544 -14.76 9.73 -10.09
C ALA A 544 -15.03 9.82 -11.61
N GLU A 545 -13.99 9.99 -12.45
CA GLU A 545 -14.09 9.93 -13.91
C GLU A 545 -12.89 9.18 -14.52
N LEU A 546 -13.10 8.53 -15.66
CA LEU A 546 -12.04 7.86 -16.42
C LEU A 546 -11.20 8.88 -17.22
N PRO A 547 -9.90 8.60 -17.42
CA PRO A 547 -9.05 9.51 -18.18
C PRO A 547 -9.48 9.56 -19.64
N ARG A 548 -9.54 10.77 -20.19
CA ARG A 548 -9.75 10.93 -21.64
C ARG A 548 -8.51 10.47 -22.40
N MET A 549 -8.67 9.38 -23.15
CA MET A 549 -7.59 8.80 -23.93
C MET A 549 -7.37 9.56 -25.25
N GLU A 550 -6.24 10.27 -25.35
CA GLU A 550 -5.82 10.94 -26.59
C GLU A 550 -5.04 10.01 -27.54
N THR A 551 -4.67 8.81 -27.06
CA THR A 551 -3.90 7.80 -27.79
C THR A 551 -4.60 6.44 -27.77
N ARG A 552 -4.37 5.62 -28.81
CA ARG A 552 -4.91 4.26 -28.90
C ARG A 552 -3.85 3.24 -28.46
N LEU A 553 -4.29 2.19 -27.77
CA LEU A 553 -3.47 1.08 -27.30
C LEU A 553 -3.91 -0.23 -27.99
N PRO A 554 -3.59 -0.41 -29.30
CA PRO A 554 -4.10 -1.51 -30.11
C PRO A 554 -3.50 -2.88 -29.76
N HIS A 555 -2.57 -2.98 -28.80
CA HIS A 555 -1.96 -4.22 -28.29
C HIS A 555 -2.61 -4.74 -27.01
N VAL A 556 -3.44 -3.94 -26.34
CA VAL A 556 -4.25 -4.41 -25.20
C VAL A 556 -5.30 -5.39 -25.72
N ARG A 557 -5.38 -6.57 -25.10
CA ARG A 557 -6.32 -7.64 -25.47
C ARG A 557 -7.31 -7.93 -24.36
N HIS A 558 -6.96 -7.62 -23.12
CA HIS A 558 -7.77 -7.79 -21.95
C HIS A 558 -7.81 -6.47 -21.18
N LEU A 559 -9.01 -5.93 -20.98
CA LEU A 559 -9.27 -4.80 -20.10
C LEU A 559 -10.23 -5.27 -19.01
N ALA A 560 -9.84 -5.12 -17.74
CA ALA A 560 -10.72 -5.27 -16.60
C ALA A 560 -10.87 -3.93 -15.90
N LEU A 561 -12.12 -3.50 -15.73
CA LEU A 561 -12.51 -2.29 -15.05
C LEU A 561 -13.57 -2.65 -14.02
N SER A 562 -13.29 -2.43 -12.73
CA SER A 562 -14.21 -2.74 -11.64
C SER A 562 -14.58 -1.50 -10.83
N ASN A 563 -15.68 -1.57 -10.07
CA ASN A 563 -16.10 -0.56 -9.10
C ASN A 563 -16.33 0.85 -9.66
N LEU A 564 -16.75 0.97 -10.92
CA LEU A 564 -17.11 2.28 -11.48
C LEU A 564 -18.40 2.80 -10.80
N GLN A 565 -18.34 4.00 -10.20
CA GLN A 565 -19.48 4.60 -9.49
C GLN A 565 -20.35 5.51 -10.37
N ASP A 566 -21.59 5.73 -9.93
CA ASP A 566 -22.82 6.01 -10.70
C ASP A 566 -23.05 7.45 -11.24
N LEU A 567 -22.03 8.32 -11.31
CA LEU A 567 -22.22 9.68 -11.86
C LEU A 567 -22.15 9.67 -13.41
N TYR A 568 -23.07 8.94 -14.05
CA TYR A 568 -23.32 8.83 -15.50
C TYR A 568 -22.06 8.71 -16.39
N ASN A 569 -21.36 7.57 -16.36
CA ASN A 569 -20.51 7.07 -17.45
C ASN A 569 -19.48 8.06 -18.05
N ALA A 570 -19.06 9.10 -17.32
CA ALA A 570 -18.26 10.17 -17.89
C ALA A 570 -16.92 9.61 -18.42
N ASN A 571 -16.81 9.60 -19.75
CA ASN A 571 -15.69 9.12 -20.56
C ASN A 571 -15.55 7.60 -20.79
N ILE A 572 -16.49 6.73 -20.40
CA ILE A 572 -16.35 5.27 -20.71
C ILE A 572 -16.30 4.98 -22.21
N ASP A 573 -17.15 5.62 -23.02
CA ASP A 573 -17.17 5.47 -24.47
C ASP A 573 -15.83 5.90 -25.13
N PRO A 574 -15.34 7.14 -24.92
CA PRO A 574 -14.00 7.54 -25.35
C PRO A 574 -12.88 6.62 -24.84
N PHE A 575 -13.00 6.11 -23.61
CA PHE A 575 -12.00 5.25 -22.99
C PHE A 575 -11.95 3.88 -23.69
N LEU A 576 -13.09 3.22 -23.90
CA LEU A 576 -13.16 1.93 -24.60
C LEU A 576 -12.65 2.02 -26.05
N ARG A 577 -12.92 3.14 -26.74
CA ARG A 577 -12.40 3.40 -28.10
C ARG A 577 -10.87 3.46 -28.18
N ALA A 578 -10.18 3.64 -27.06
CA ALA A 578 -8.72 3.58 -27.01
C ALA A 578 -8.19 2.16 -27.24
N PHE A 579 -9.02 1.12 -27.09
CA PHE A 579 -8.61 -0.29 -27.14
C PHE A 579 -9.33 -1.07 -28.26
N PRO A 580 -9.07 -0.75 -29.55
CA PRO A 580 -9.88 -1.24 -30.67
C PRO A 580 -9.77 -2.75 -30.95
N ASN A 581 -8.79 -3.43 -30.37
CA ASN A 581 -8.50 -4.86 -30.58
C ASN A 581 -8.76 -5.70 -29.32
N LEU A 582 -9.60 -5.21 -28.39
CA LEU A 582 -9.99 -5.98 -27.21
C LEU A 582 -10.60 -7.33 -27.61
N ARG A 583 -10.25 -8.34 -26.84
CA ARG A 583 -10.80 -9.70 -26.93
C ARG A 583 -11.53 -10.08 -25.65
N TYR A 584 -11.08 -9.57 -24.51
CA TYR A 584 -11.65 -9.81 -23.19
C TYR A 584 -11.92 -8.44 -22.56
N LEU A 585 -13.17 -8.22 -22.18
CA LEU A 585 -13.59 -7.02 -21.48
C LEU A 585 -14.37 -7.45 -20.26
N ASP A 586 -13.89 -7.02 -19.10
CA ASP A 586 -14.51 -7.19 -17.80
C ASP A 586 -14.93 -5.81 -17.30
N LEU A 587 -16.24 -5.65 -17.10
CA LEU A 587 -16.90 -4.46 -16.56
C LEU A 587 -17.70 -4.84 -15.30
N THR A 588 -17.15 -5.72 -14.47
CA THR A 588 -17.83 -6.21 -13.27
C THR A 588 -18.03 -5.10 -12.24
N GLN A 589 -19.15 -5.14 -11.52
CA GLN A 589 -19.44 -4.20 -10.42
C GLN A 589 -19.34 -2.71 -10.81
N CYS A 590 -19.69 -2.37 -12.05
CA CYS A 590 -19.60 -1.01 -12.59
C CYS A 590 -20.94 -0.23 -12.52
N ARG A 591 -21.94 -0.78 -11.82
CA ARG A 591 -23.30 -0.22 -11.68
C ARG A 591 -23.93 0.22 -13.00
N LEU A 592 -23.61 -0.47 -14.09
CA LEU A 592 -24.12 -0.13 -15.42
C LEU A 592 -25.60 -0.45 -15.51
N ASN A 593 -26.41 0.52 -15.95
CA ASN A 593 -27.83 0.34 -16.27
C ASN A 593 -28.06 0.07 -17.78
N GLU A 594 -27.21 0.63 -18.64
CA GLU A 594 -27.20 0.40 -20.10
C GLU A 594 -25.77 0.17 -20.57
N LEU A 595 -25.61 -0.54 -21.70
CA LEU A 595 -24.31 -0.76 -22.31
C LEU A 595 -23.79 0.48 -23.05
N PRO A 596 -22.49 0.83 -22.92
CA PRO A 596 -21.90 1.95 -23.64
C PRO A 596 -21.87 1.68 -25.16
N GLU A 597 -22.21 2.70 -25.97
CA GLU A 597 -22.33 2.56 -27.43
C GLU A 597 -21.01 2.08 -28.08
N ALA A 598 -19.87 2.56 -27.56
CA ALA A 598 -18.54 2.20 -28.03
C ALA A 598 -18.25 0.70 -27.94
N LEU A 599 -18.93 -0.04 -27.07
CA LEU A 599 -18.79 -1.49 -26.97
C LEU A 599 -19.17 -2.15 -28.31
N GLY A 600 -20.19 -1.65 -29.00
CA GLY A 600 -20.61 -2.16 -30.31
C GLY A 600 -19.58 -1.92 -31.44
N GLU A 601 -18.56 -1.09 -31.20
CA GLU A 601 -17.46 -0.86 -32.13
C GLU A 601 -16.33 -1.92 -31.96
N LEU A 602 -16.30 -2.65 -30.84
CA LEU A 602 -15.24 -3.62 -30.48
C LEU A 602 -15.44 -4.98 -31.17
N THR A 603 -15.39 -5.00 -32.51
CA THR A 603 -15.68 -6.19 -33.34
C THR A 603 -14.73 -7.40 -33.13
N GLN A 604 -13.65 -7.25 -32.37
CA GLN A 604 -12.72 -8.32 -32.02
C GLN A 604 -13.03 -8.99 -30.67
N LEU A 605 -14.03 -8.48 -29.94
CA LEU A 605 -14.38 -8.95 -28.62
C LEU A 605 -14.90 -10.39 -28.68
N ARG A 606 -14.35 -11.23 -27.81
CA ARG A 606 -14.69 -12.66 -27.66
C ARG A 606 -15.34 -12.95 -26.32
N SER A 607 -14.94 -12.24 -25.28
CA SER A 607 -15.49 -12.40 -23.94
C SER A 607 -15.91 -11.05 -23.40
N LEU A 608 -17.14 -10.99 -22.90
CA LEU A 608 -17.69 -9.84 -22.23
C LEU A 608 -18.24 -10.29 -20.88
N ASP A 609 -17.68 -9.75 -19.82
CA ASP A 609 -18.14 -9.94 -18.45
C ASP A 609 -18.80 -8.65 -17.94
N LEU A 610 -20.06 -8.79 -17.55
CA LEU A 610 -20.92 -7.71 -17.07
C LEU A 610 -21.49 -8.03 -15.69
N SER A 611 -20.87 -8.96 -14.96
CA SER A 611 -21.41 -9.46 -13.69
C SER A 611 -21.49 -8.35 -12.61
N GLY A 612 -22.51 -8.38 -11.75
CA GLY A 612 -22.70 -7.40 -10.69
C GLY A 612 -23.12 -5.99 -11.16
N ASN A 613 -23.75 -5.89 -12.32
CA ASN A 613 -24.37 -4.65 -12.81
C ASN A 613 -25.90 -4.66 -12.62
N ARG A 614 -26.62 -3.65 -13.13
CA ARG A 614 -28.09 -3.56 -13.07
C ARG A 614 -28.66 -3.25 -14.45
N LEU A 615 -28.24 -4.04 -15.43
CA LEU A 615 -28.49 -3.80 -16.84
C LEU A 615 -29.95 -4.07 -17.20
N ASP A 616 -30.57 -3.13 -17.91
CA ASP A 616 -31.73 -3.42 -18.74
C ASP A 616 -31.25 -4.04 -20.06
N ILE A 617 -31.15 -5.37 -20.06
CA ILE A 617 -30.71 -6.15 -21.22
C ILE A 617 -31.76 -6.19 -22.33
N ASP A 618 -33.04 -5.96 -22.01
CA ASP A 618 -34.16 -5.97 -22.96
C ASP A 618 -34.25 -4.64 -23.75
N SER A 619 -33.60 -3.59 -23.26
CA SER A 619 -33.52 -2.30 -23.95
C SER A 619 -32.85 -2.41 -25.34
N GLU A 620 -33.33 -1.62 -26.31
CA GLU A 620 -32.68 -1.53 -27.63
C GLU A 620 -31.26 -0.95 -27.55
N ALA A 621 -30.95 -0.16 -26.53
CA ALA A 621 -29.60 0.37 -26.30
C ALA A 621 -28.62 -0.78 -26.04
N SER A 622 -28.96 -1.70 -25.13
CA SER A 622 -28.13 -2.87 -24.80
C SER A 622 -28.14 -3.93 -25.91
N LEU A 623 -29.31 -4.33 -26.41
CA LEU A 623 -29.42 -5.35 -27.47
C LEU A 623 -28.77 -4.90 -28.79
N GLY A 624 -28.95 -3.63 -29.15
CA GLY A 624 -28.35 -3.05 -30.34
C GLY A 624 -26.83 -3.02 -30.28
N VAL A 625 -26.25 -2.91 -29.08
CA VAL A 625 -24.80 -3.03 -28.86
C VAL A 625 -24.34 -4.48 -28.96
N LEU A 626 -24.97 -5.42 -28.23
CA LEU A 626 -24.54 -6.82 -28.19
C LEU A 626 -24.60 -7.49 -29.56
N THR A 627 -25.67 -7.26 -30.32
CA THR A 627 -25.85 -7.83 -31.67
C THR A 627 -24.81 -7.33 -32.70
N ARG A 628 -24.07 -6.25 -32.39
CA ARG A 628 -22.96 -5.73 -33.21
C ARG A 628 -21.60 -6.38 -32.89
N LEU A 629 -21.55 -7.39 -32.03
CA LEU A 629 -20.32 -8.09 -31.65
C LEU A 629 -20.18 -9.45 -32.38
N PRO A 630 -19.76 -9.48 -33.66
CA PRO A 630 -19.84 -10.69 -34.48
C PRO A 630 -18.93 -11.84 -34.04
N ARG A 631 -17.97 -11.59 -33.14
CA ARG A 631 -16.99 -12.56 -32.64
C ARG A 631 -17.20 -12.93 -31.18
N LEU A 632 -18.29 -12.48 -30.56
CA LEU A 632 -18.55 -12.79 -29.17
C LEU A 632 -18.73 -14.30 -29.00
N GLU A 633 -17.92 -14.87 -28.11
CA GLU A 633 -17.83 -16.29 -27.79
C GLU A 633 -18.42 -16.58 -26.40
N ARG A 634 -18.27 -15.63 -25.46
CA ARG A 634 -18.62 -15.76 -24.05
C ARG A 634 -19.32 -14.49 -23.56
N LEU A 635 -20.47 -14.66 -22.92
CA LEU A 635 -21.22 -13.59 -22.27
C LEU A 635 -21.51 -13.99 -20.82
N LEU A 636 -21.02 -13.18 -19.87
CA LEU A 636 -21.21 -13.41 -18.45
C LEU A 636 -22.07 -12.27 -17.88
N LEU A 637 -23.13 -12.65 -17.19
CA LEU A 637 -24.21 -11.79 -16.69
C LEU A 637 -24.54 -12.16 -15.23
N THR A 638 -23.59 -12.66 -14.44
CA THR A 638 -23.89 -13.10 -13.07
C THR A 638 -24.33 -11.91 -12.21
N GLY A 639 -25.53 -11.95 -11.62
CA GLY A 639 -26.11 -10.84 -10.84
C GLY A 639 -26.10 -9.50 -11.57
N ALA A 640 -26.29 -9.52 -12.89
CA ALA A 640 -26.18 -8.36 -13.77
C ALA A 640 -27.52 -7.79 -14.25
N VAL A 641 -28.59 -8.58 -14.24
CA VAL A 641 -29.89 -8.25 -14.88
C VAL A 641 -31.05 -8.55 -13.95
N GLU A 642 -32.09 -7.72 -13.97
CA GLU A 642 -33.33 -7.95 -13.22
C GLU A 642 -34.38 -8.74 -14.04
N ASN A 643 -34.26 -8.71 -15.37
CA ASN A 643 -35.12 -9.46 -16.28
C ASN A 643 -34.38 -9.77 -17.60
N ILE A 644 -34.77 -10.85 -18.28
CA ILE A 644 -34.34 -11.16 -19.65
C ILE A 644 -35.47 -11.85 -20.41
N SER A 645 -36.00 -11.18 -21.44
CA SER A 645 -37.10 -11.73 -22.23
C SER A 645 -36.64 -12.81 -23.22
N ALA A 646 -37.53 -13.75 -23.56
CA ALA A 646 -37.31 -14.73 -24.61
C ALA A 646 -37.03 -14.08 -25.99
N GLU A 647 -37.60 -12.91 -26.26
CA GLU A 647 -37.35 -12.14 -27.50
C GLU A 647 -35.90 -11.65 -27.57
N SER A 648 -35.37 -11.15 -26.45
CA SER A 648 -33.96 -10.74 -26.33
C SER A 648 -33.02 -11.90 -26.59
N LEU A 649 -33.26 -13.06 -25.96
CA LEU A 649 -32.50 -14.28 -26.21
C LEU A 649 -32.60 -14.72 -27.68
N GLN A 650 -33.78 -14.60 -28.29
CA GLN A 650 -33.96 -14.91 -29.70
C GLN A 650 -33.14 -13.98 -30.59
N ARG A 651 -33.06 -12.68 -30.29
CA ARG A 651 -32.20 -11.74 -31.04
C ARG A 651 -30.71 -12.04 -30.87
N LEU A 652 -30.29 -12.40 -29.67
CA LEU A 652 -28.91 -12.79 -29.38
C LEU A 652 -28.48 -14.07 -30.11
N SER A 653 -29.42 -14.91 -30.58
CA SER A 653 -29.12 -16.07 -31.45
C SER A 653 -28.40 -15.70 -32.76
N SER A 654 -28.46 -14.42 -33.17
CA SER A 654 -27.70 -13.91 -34.31
C SER A 654 -26.18 -14.03 -34.14
N LEU A 655 -25.69 -14.11 -32.90
CA LEU A 655 -24.28 -14.23 -32.54
C LEU A 655 -23.76 -15.65 -32.80
N GLN A 656 -23.19 -15.85 -33.99
CA GLN A 656 -22.81 -17.19 -34.50
C GLN A 656 -21.74 -17.92 -33.70
N HIS A 657 -20.98 -17.21 -32.87
CA HIS A 657 -19.85 -17.76 -32.12
C HIS A 657 -20.12 -17.89 -30.62
N LEU A 658 -21.26 -17.40 -30.13
CA LEU A 658 -21.59 -17.37 -28.71
C LEU A 658 -21.88 -18.79 -28.21
N TRP A 659 -20.90 -19.37 -27.52
CA TRP A 659 -20.93 -20.76 -27.06
C TRP A 659 -21.09 -20.90 -25.55
N LEU A 660 -20.80 -19.83 -24.79
CA LEU A 660 -20.93 -19.77 -23.34
C LEU A 660 -21.83 -18.60 -22.93
N LEU A 661 -22.87 -18.93 -22.16
CA LEU A 661 -23.70 -17.98 -21.44
C LEU A 661 -23.66 -18.34 -19.95
N VAL A 662 -23.29 -17.36 -19.13
CA VAL A 662 -23.35 -17.45 -17.67
C VAL A 662 -24.32 -16.36 -17.22
N ALA A 663 -25.39 -16.73 -16.52
CA ALA A 663 -26.39 -15.80 -16.01
C ALA A 663 -26.83 -16.21 -14.60
N ASP A 664 -25.84 -16.50 -13.76
CA ASP A 664 -26.05 -16.93 -12.38
C ASP A 664 -26.53 -15.74 -11.51
N GLU A 665 -27.06 -15.99 -10.31
CA GLU A 665 -27.37 -14.95 -9.29
C GLU A 665 -28.29 -13.80 -9.75
N ASN A 666 -29.10 -13.99 -10.79
CA ASN A 666 -30.03 -12.95 -11.27
C ASN A 666 -31.45 -13.09 -10.70
N TYR A 667 -31.72 -14.15 -9.92
CA TYR A 667 -33.06 -14.45 -9.37
C TYR A 667 -34.16 -14.52 -10.45
N LEU A 668 -33.81 -14.95 -11.67
CA LEU A 668 -34.72 -14.97 -12.82
C LEU A 668 -35.56 -16.24 -12.84
N ALA A 669 -36.82 -16.10 -13.24
CA ALA A 669 -37.64 -17.23 -13.66
C ALA A 669 -37.37 -17.58 -15.13
N TRP A 670 -37.01 -18.83 -15.42
CA TRP A 670 -36.81 -19.31 -16.79
C TRP A 670 -37.96 -20.20 -17.26
N GLU A 671 -38.86 -19.63 -18.05
CA GLU A 671 -39.97 -20.34 -18.69
C GLU A 671 -39.59 -21.07 -19.99
N ALA A 672 -40.53 -21.82 -20.57
CA ALA A 672 -40.30 -22.66 -21.75
C ALA A 672 -39.83 -21.86 -22.98
N GLU A 673 -40.34 -20.65 -23.15
CA GLU A 673 -40.04 -19.73 -24.24
C GLU A 673 -38.56 -19.31 -24.22
N HIS A 674 -37.97 -19.12 -23.04
CA HIS A 674 -36.55 -18.79 -22.89
C HIS A 674 -35.66 -19.94 -23.36
N PHE A 675 -35.95 -21.17 -22.93
CA PHE A 675 -35.20 -22.35 -23.38
C PHE A 675 -35.37 -22.60 -24.88
N GLN A 676 -36.57 -22.37 -25.44
CA GLN A 676 -36.79 -22.45 -26.89
C GLN A 676 -35.98 -21.41 -27.67
N ALA A 677 -35.82 -20.21 -27.13
CA ALA A 677 -34.95 -19.19 -27.73
C ALA A 677 -33.48 -19.63 -27.71
N LEU A 678 -33.00 -20.19 -26.59
CA LEU A 678 -31.63 -20.72 -26.47
C LEU A 678 -31.35 -21.89 -27.43
N GLN A 679 -32.34 -22.72 -27.75
CA GLN A 679 -32.17 -23.79 -28.76
C GLN A 679 -31.78 -23.26 -30.14
N GLN A 680 -32.10 -22.00 -30.45
CA GLN A 680 -31.76 -21.37 -31.73
C GLN A 680 -30.29 -20.91 -31.77
N TRP A 681 -29.56 -20.93 -30.66
CA TRP A 681 -28.19 -20.47 -30.60
C TRP A 681 -27.27 -21.51 -31.27
N PRO A 682 -26.56 -21.14 -32.36
CA PRO A 682 -25.88 -22.12 -33.20
C PRO A 682 -24.66 -22.77 -32.51
N ALA A 683 -24.01 -22.06 -31.60
CA ALA A 683 -22.77 -22.49 -30.96
C ALA A 683 -22.90 -22.80 -29.46
N LEU A 684 -24.07 -22.63 -28.84
CA LEU A 684 -24.25 -22.80 -27.39
C LEU A 684 -23.91 -24.23 -26.96
N THR A 685 -22.92 -24.34 -26.07
CA THR A 685 -22.44 -25.60 -25.51
C THR A 685 -22.25 -25.53 -23.99
N HIS A 686 -22.12 -24.32 -23.42
CA HIS A 686 -21.94 -24.10 -21.99
C HIS A 686 -23.00 -23.11 -21.52
N LEU A 687 -23.77 -23.53 -20.53
CA LEU A 687 -24.85 -22.74 -19.96
C LEU A 687 -24.78 -22.85 -18.43
N SER A 688 -24.67 -21.72 -17.76
CA SER A 688 -24.71 -21.60 -16.31
C SER A 688 -25.87 -20.68 -15.93
N LEU A 689 -26.77 -21.20 -15.11
CA LEU A 689 -27.97 -20.53 -14.62
C LEU A 689 -28.16 -20.75 -13.10
N SER A 690 -27.07 -20.95 -12.37
CA SER A 690 -27.09 -21.19 -10.93
C SER A 690 -27.67 -20.00 -10.15
N LEU A 691 -28.20 -20.22 -8.94
CA LEU A 691 -28.74 -19.15 -8.08
C LEU A 691 -29.78 -18.26 -8.81
N ASN A 692 -30.76 -18.90 -9.45
CA ASN A 692 -31.92 -18.24 -10.06
C ASN A 692 -33.22 -18.77 -9.42
N ASP A 693 -34.38 -18.29 -9.89
CA ASP A 693 -35.70 -18.73 -9.39
C ASP A 693 -36.38 -19.67 -10.40
N ILE A 694 -35.62 -20.65 -10.92
CA ILE A 694 -36.09 -21.54 -11.97
C ILE A 694 -36.92 -22.68 -11.36
N THR A 695 -38.19 -22.74 -11.72
CA THR A 695 -39.08 -23.89 -11.47
C THR A 695 -39.38 -24.63 -12.78
N LEU A 696 -39.29 -25.96 -12.78
CA LEU A 696 -39.54 -26.76 -13.98
C LEU A 696 -40.99 -27.24 -14.05
N THR A 697 -41.67 -26.89 -15.14
CA THR A 697 -42.95 -27.47 -15.57
C THR A 697 -42.68 -28.51 -16.65
N GLU A 698 -43.66 -29.35 -16.99
CA GLU A 698 -43.52 -30.29 -18.12
C GLU A 698 -43.12 -29.60 -19.43
N GLN A 699 -43.62 -28.39 -19.68
CA GLN A 699 -43.33 -27.64 -20.89
C GLN A 699 -41.90 -27.07 -20.88
N SER A 700 -41.47 -26.46 -19.77
CA SER A 700 -40.12 -25.91 -19.64
C SER A 700 -39.07 -27.02 -19.53
N ARG A 701 -39.36 -28.13 -18.86
CA ARG A 701 -38.54 -29.36 -18.83
C ARG A 701 -38.31 -29.95 -20.22
N ALA A 702 -39.36 -30.03 -21.05
CA ALA A 702 -39.25 -30.47 -22.43
C ALA A 702 -38.45 -29.48 -23.31
N ALA A 703 -38.61 -28.18 -23.08
CA ALA A 703 -37.83 -27.16 -23.78
C ALA A 703 -36.35 -27.18 -23.40
N LEU A 704 -36.04 -27.37 -22.11
CA LEU A 704 -34.68 -27.50 -21.59
C LEU A 704 -33.95 -28.74 -22.17
N ASN A 705 -34.64 -29.87 -22.28
CA ASN A 705 -34.12 -31.09 -22.94
C ASN A 705 -33.68 -30.85 -24.39
N GLY A 706 -34.32 -29.91 -25.09
CA GLY A 706 -34.03 -29.57 -26.48
C GLY A 706 -32.62 -28.99 -26.71
N LEU A 707 -31.92 -28.55 -25.66
CA LEU A 707 -30.55 -28.03 -25.70
C LEU A 707 -29.49 -29.14 -25.90
N ASN A 708 -29.62 -29.90 -27.00
CA ASN A 708 -28.88 -31.14 -27.28
C ASN A 708 -27.38 -30.99 -27.67
N ARG A 709 -26.85 -29.77 -27.59
CA ARG A 709 -25.43 -29.46 -27.86
C ARG A 709 -24.63 -29.20 -26.60
N LEU A 710 -25.28 -29.13 -25.43
CA LEU A 710 -24.62 -28.81 -24.17
C LEU A 710 -23.54 -29.84 -23.82
N GLN A 711 -22.42 -29.30 -23.37
CA GLN A 711 -21.27 -29.97 -22.78
C GLN A 711 -21.17 -29.65 -21.29
N THR A 712 -21.57 -28.45 -20.88
CA THR A 712 -21.60 -28.02 -19.48
C THR A 712 -22.95 -27.40 -19.18
N MET A 713 -23.58 -27.86 -18.11
CA MET A 713 -24.82 -27.29 -17.59
C MET A 713 -24.72 -27.13 -16.07
N TYR A 714 -24.85 -25.90 -15.59
CA TYR A 714 -24.94 -25.59 -14.16
C TYR A 714 -26.29 -24.97 -13.84
N LEU A 715 -26.98 -25.54 -12.86
CA LEU A 715 -28.33 -25.20 -12.42
C LEU A 715 -28.42 -25.20 -10.89
N SER A 716 -27.30 -25.13 -10.18
CA SER A 716 -27.28 -25.20 -8.73
C SER A 716 -28.13 -24.12 -8.09
N ASP A 717 -28.61 -24.34 -6.86
CA ASP A 717 -29.34 -23.35 -6.07
C ASP A 717 -30.56 -22.78 -6.81
N ASN A 718 -31.31 -23.64 -7.50
CA ASN A 718 -32.57 -23.29 -8.14
C ASN A 718 -33.70 -24.17 -7.59
N PRO A 719 -34.90 -23.62 -7.32
CA PRO A 719 -36.04 -24.42 -6.86
C PRO A 719 -36.67 -25.20 -8.02
N LEU A 720 -35.93 -26.15 -8.63
CA LEU A 720 -36.37 -26.81 -9.86
C LEU A 720 -37.69 -27.59 -9.68
N ASP A 721 -37.97 -28.08 -8.46
CA ASP A 721 -39.09 -28.96 -8.04
C ASP A 721 -39.14 -30.32 -8.76
N MET A 722 -39.06 -30.31 -10.09
CA MET A 722 -38.96 -31.46 -10.98
C MET A 722 -37.53 -31.66 -11.45
N ALA A 723 -37.08 -32.91 -11.52
CA ALA A 723 -35.77 -33.22 -12.08
C ALA A 723 -35.71 -32.97 -13.61
N PRO A 724 -34.62 -32.41 -14.15
CA PRO A 724 -34.47 -32.17 -15.57
C PRO A 724 -34.42 -33.48 -16.38
N ASP A 725 -34.77 -33.38 -17.67
CA ASP A 725 -34.66 -34.50 -18.62
C ASP A 725 -33.36 -34.40 -19.41
N LEU A 726 -32.41 -35.28 -19.09
CA LEU A 726 -31.07 -35.30 -19.65
C LEU A 726 -30.96 -36.11 -20.95
N THR A 727 -32.04 -36.75 -21.43
CA THR A 727 -31.98 -37.67 -22.58
C THR A 727 -31.47 -37.02 -23.86
N GLY A 728 -31.67 -35.70 -24.02
CA GLY A 728 -31.17 -34.91 -25.14
C GLY A 728 -29.69 -34.52 -25.03
N TRP A 729 -29.07 -34.59 -23.85
CA TRP A 729 -27.75 -34.01 -23.56
C TRP A 729 -26.62 -35.02 -23.74
N GLN A 730 -26.58 -35.69 -24.90
CA GLN A 730 -25.64 -36.78 -25.15
C GLN A 730 -24.15 -36.36 -25.23
N ARG A 731 -23.86 -35.06 -25.22
CA ARG A 731 -22.50 -34.50 -25.25
C ARG A 731 -22.05 -33.94 -23.90
N LEU A 732 -22.86 -34.11 -22.86
CA LEU A 732 -22.61 -33.53 -21.54
C LEU A 732 -21.35 -34.12 -20.90
N GLN A 733 -20.50 -33.23 -20.42
CA GLN A 733 -19.25 -33.50 -19.73
C GLN A 733 -19.34 -33.06 -18.26
N ARG A 734 -20.06 -31.98 -17.96
CA ARG A 734 -20.22 -31.44 -16.61
C ARG A 734 -21.68 -31.11 -16.34
N LEU A 735 -22.16 -31.57 -15.19
CA LEU A 735 -23.51 -31.31 -14.70
C LEU A 735 -23.43 -30.91 -13.23
N ASP A 736 -23.97 -29.74 -12.91
CA ASP A 736 -24.16 -29.28 -11.53
C ASP A 736 -25.64 -29.00 -11.30
N LEU A 737 -26.19 -29.68 -10.30
CA LEU A 737 -27.54 -29.53 -9.78
C LEU A 737 -27.49 -29.50 -8.24
N GLU A 738 -26.42 -28.97 -7.63
CA GLU A 738 -26.36 -28.77 -6.18
C GLU A 738 -27.57 -27.95 -5.69
N ASP A 739 -28.10 -28.25 -4.51
CA ASP A 739 -29.21 -27.52 -3.85
C ASP A 739 -30.36 -27.12 -4.79
N SER A 740 -30.82 -28.09 -5.59
CA SER A 740 -31.82 -27.86 -6.64
C SER A 740 -33.22 -28.40 -6.29
N ALA A 741 -33.46 -28.66 -5.00
CA ALA A 741 -34.69 -29.26 -4.45
C ALA A 741 -35.13 -30.59 -5.10
N LEU A 742 -34.18 -31.38 -5.64
CA LEU A 742 -34.49 -32.60 -6.38
C LEU A 742 -34.88 -33.75 -5.45
N SER A 743 -36.10 -34.26 -5.60
CA SER A 743 -36.58 -35.48 -4.90
C SER A 743 -36.34 -36.78 -5.67
N GLN A 744 -36.00 -36.67 -6.96
CA GLN A 744 -35.76 -37.81 -7.85
C GLN A 744 -34.52 -37.55 -8.72
N TRP A 745 -33.86 -38.63 -9.12
CA TRP A 745 -32.74 -38.54 -10.06
C TRP A 745 -33.21 -38.03 -11.43
N PRO A 746 -32.40 -37.22 -12.13
CA PRO A 746 -32.74 -36.73 -13.47
C PRO A 746 -33.01 -37.86 -14.47
N ILE A 747 -34.04 -37.69 -15.31
CA ILE A 747 -34.38 -38.68 -16.34
C ILE A 747 -33.24 -38.76 -17.33
N GLY A 748 -32.79 -39.97 -17.67
CA GLY A 748 -31.69 -40.19 -18.63
C GLY A 748 -30.29 -40.18 -18.01
N ILE A 749 -30.12 -39.92 -16.70
CA ILE A 749 -28.81 -39.94 -16.03
C ILE A 749 -28.09 -41.29 -16.17
N GLU A 750 -28.81 -42.41 -16.05
CA GLU A 750 -28.24 -43.75 -16.23
C GLU A 750 -27.66 -43.95 -17.65
N GLN A 751 -28.30 -43.36 -18.66
CA GLN A 751 -27.83 -43.43 -20.03
C GLN A 751 -26.51 -42.67 -20.16
N LEU A 752 -26.41 -41.45 -19.59
CA LEU A 752 -25.18 -40.64 -19.57
C LEU A 752 -24.02 -41.35 -18.87
N LEU A 753 -24.28 -41.88 -17.67
CA LEU A 753 -23.28 -42.61 -16.86
C LEU A 753 -22.80 -43.91 -17.52
N ASN A 754 -23.56 -44.47 -18.45
CA ASN A 754 -23.21 -45.69 -19.15
C ASN A 754 -22.77 -45.48 -20.62
N GLN A 755 -22.60 -44.24 -21.06
CA GLN A 755 -22.14 -43.96 -22.43
C GLN A 755 -20.74 -44.50 -22.69
N ARG A 756 -20.50 -44.96 -23.93
CA ARG A 756 -19.19 -45.46 -24.38
C ARG A 756 -18.86 -44.83 -25.76
N PRO A 757 -17.80 -44.01 -25.87
CA PRO A 757 -16.89 -43.58 -24.79
C PRO A 757 -17.58 -42.66 -23.77
N LEU A 758 -17.17 -42.76 -22.50
CA LEU A 758 -17.69 -41.94 -21.41
C LEU A 758 -17.39 -40.45 -21.66
N GLN A 759 -18.43 -39.64 -21.70
CA GLN A 759 -18.34 -38.18 -21.88
C GLN A 759 -18.38 -37.44 -20.54
N LEU A 760 -19.29 -37.82 -19.63
CA LEU A 760 -19.49 -37.17 -18.34
C LEU A 760 -18.25 -37.36 -17.44
N ARG A 761 -17.68 -36.25 -16.99
CA ARG A 761 -16.49 -36.15 -16.13
C ARG A 761 -16.79 -35.55 -14.77
N GLU A 762 -17.82 -34.71 -14.68
CA GLU A 762 -18.20 -34.02 -13.45
C GLU A 762 -19.71 -34.12 -13.23
N LEU A 763 -20.10 -34.54 -12.02
CA LEU A 763 -21.48 -34.66 -11.59
C LEU A 763 -21.64 -34.20 -10.15
N ASP A 764 -22.29 -33.07 -9.95
CA ASP A 764 -22.75 -32.63 -8.62
C ASP A 764 -24.27 -32.76 -8.52
N LEU A 765 -24.72 -33.55 -7.54
CA LEU A 765 -26.13 -33.66 -7.13
C LEU A 765 -26.27 -33.45 -5.62
N SER A 766 -25.30 -32.78 -4.99
CA SER A 766 -25.27 -32.60 -3.54
C SER A 766 -26.37 -31.66 -3.04
N SER A 767 -26.62 -31.67 -1.73
CA SER A 767 -27.60 -30.81 -1.06
C SER A 767 -29.03 -30.90 -1.61
N ASN A 768 -29.42 -32.06 -2.14
CA ASN A 768 -30.78 -32.30 -2.67
C ASN A 768 -31.62 -33.18 -1.71
N LEU A 769 -32.81 -33.60 -2.17
CA LEU A 769 -33.77 -34.42 -1.42
C LEU A 769 -33.83 -35.88 -1.94
N LEU A 770 -32.71 -36.40 -2.46
CA LEU A 770 -32.66 -37.74 -3.04
C LEU A 770 -32.66 -38.83 -1.96
N GLU A 771 -33.69 -39.68 -1.94
CA GLU A 771 -33.80 -40.80 -0.99
C GLU A 771 -33.35 -42.15 -1.56
N ASP A 772 -33.49 -42.36 -2.88
CA ASP A 772 -33.07 -43.58 -3.57
C ASP A 772 -31.86 -43.33 -4.48
N ALA A 773 -31.20 -44.38 -4.95
CA ALA A 773 -30.13 -44.34 -5.93
C ALA A 773 -30.28 -45.45 -6.99
N PRO A 774 -29.99 -45.16 -8.28
CA PRO A 774 -30.04 -46.14 -9.35
C PRO A 774 -28.91 -47.19 -9.23
N HIS A 775 -29.02 -48.27 -10.01
CA HIS A 775 -28.00 -49.33 -10.02
C HIS A 775 -26.81 -48.94 -10.90
N LEU A 776 -25.77 -48.34 -10.29
CA LEU A 776 -24.64 -47.75 -11.01
C LEU A 776 -23.37 -48.62 -11.06
N ARG A 777 -23.34 -49.76 -10.36
CA ARG A 777 -22.14 -50.61 -10.18
C ARG A 777 -21.41 -50.93 -11.50
N ASP A 778 -22.17 -51.30 -12.52
CA ASP A 778 -21.64 -51.74 -13.82
C ASP A 778 -21.60 -50.62 -14.88
N SER A 779 -21.94 -49.38 -14.49
CA SER A 779 -21.88 -48.23 -15.40
C SER A 779 -20.46 -47.94 -15.86
N ALA A 780 -20.32 -47.33 -17.03
CA ALA A 780 -19.03 -46.87 -17.55
C ALA A 780 -18.36 -45.85 -16.60
N PHE A 781 -19.15 -44.96 -15.98
CA PHE A 781 -18.69 -43.99 -15.00
C PHE A 781 -18.06 -44.65 -13.76
N ALA A 782 -18.76 -45.63 -13.16
CA ALA A 782 -18.25 -46.38 -12.02
C ALA A 782 -16.99 -47.20 -12.38
N GLN A 783 -16.92 -47.73 -13.60
CA GLN A 783 -15.72 -48.41 -14.10
C GLN A 783 -14.53 -47.47 -14.23
N ALA A 784 -14.74 -46.27 -14.80
CA ALA A 784 -13.71 -45.26 -14.97
C ALA A 784 -13.20 -44.70 -13.63
N LEU A 785 -14.11 -44.48 -12.66
CA LEU A 785 -13.76 -44.09 -11.29
C LEU A 785 -12.84 -45.12 -10.62
N ARG A 786 -13.18 -46.42 -10.71
CA ARG A 786 -12.35 -47.51 -10.19
C ARG A 786 -11.02 -47.66 -10.92
N ALA A 787 -10.94 -47.22 -12.17
CA ALA A 787 -9.71 -47.18 -12.95
C ALA A 787 -8.83 -45.97 -12.62
N GLY A 788 -9.30 -45.03 -11.79
CA GLY A 788 -8.58 -43.80 -11.43
C GLY A 788 -8.52 -42.77 -12.57
N GLU A 789 -9.50 -42.78 -13.49
CA GLU A 789 -9.65 -41.69 -14.46
C GLU A 789 -10.01 -40.37 -13.75
N ASP A 790 -9.64 -39.25 -14.36
CA ASP A 790 -9.94 -37.90 -13.87
C ASP A 790 -11.45 -37.60 -13.99
N ILE A 791 -12.18 -37.92 -12.93
CA ILE A 791 -13.64 -37.81 -12.81
C ILE A 791 -13.96 -37.29 -11.40
N SER A 792 -14.75 -36.23 -11.32
CA SER A 792 -15.26 -35.65 -10.08
C SER A 792 -16.75 -35.99 -9.90
N TYR A 793 -17.15 -36.22 -8.64
CA TYR A 793 -18.55 -36.34 -8.28
C TYR A 793 -18.78 -35.84 -6.86
N ASN A 794 -19.99 -35.34 -6.59
CA ASN A 794 -20.43 -34.96 -5.26
C ASN A 794 -21.92 -35.31 -5.09
N LEU A 795 -22.23 -36.03 -4.02
CA LEU A 795 -23.58 -36.51 -3.71
C LEU A 795 -23.95 -36.19 -2.24
N ASN A 796 -23.18 -35.34 -1.58
CA ASN A 796 -23.30 -35.07 -0.15
C ASN A 796 -24.62 -34.34 0.16
N GLY A 797 -25.02 -34.24 1.42
CA GLY A 797 -26.21 -33.45 1.80
C GLY A 797 -27.57 -34.01 1.33
N ASN A 798 -27.63 -35.24 0.84
CA ASN A 798 -28.88 -35.91 0.43
C ASN A 798 -29.39 -36.89 1.50
N PRO A 799 -30.71 -37.03 1.70
CA PRO A 799 -31.33 -37.96 2.63
C PRO A 799 -31.37 -39.42 2.10
N PHE A 800 -30.25 -39.93 1.60
CA PHE A 800 -30.20 -41.28 1.02
C PHE A 800 -30.59 -42.36 2.04
N SER A 801 -31.50 -43.24 1.65
CA SER A 801 -31.82 -44.45 2.40
C SER A 801 -30.61 -45.38 2.52
N GLU A 802 -30.58 -46.22 3.56
CA GLU A 802 -29.50 -47.22 3.76
C GLU A 802 -29.28 -48.10 2.52
N ARG A 803 -30.36 -48.46 1.82
CA ARG A 803 -30.31 -49.22 0.57
C ARG A 803 -29.66 -48.43 -0.57
N ALA A 804 -29.94 -47.14 -0.67
CA ALA A 804 -29.35 -46.25 -1.66
C ALA A 804 -27.85 -46.07 -1.40
N LEU A 805 -27.45 -45.85 -0.14
CA LEU A 805 -26.04 -45.77 0.27
C LEU A 805 -25.28 -47.04 -0.11
N LEU A 806 -25.83 -48.22 0.16
CA LEU A 806 -25.22 -49.49 -0.25
C LEU A 806 -25.01 -49.58 -1.78
N ARG A 807 -25.98 -49.15 -2.59
CA ARG A 807 -25.87 -49.15 -4.05
C ARG A 807 -24.78 -48.19 -4.55
N LEU A 808 -24.67 -47.02 -3.94
CA LEU A 808 -23.66 -46.01 -4.28
C LEU A 808 -22.26 -46.50 -3.89
N VAL A 809 -22.10 -47.02 -2.67
CA VAL A 809 -20.85 -47.62 -2.19
C VAL A 809 -20.40 -48.78 -3.08
N ASP A 810 -21.32 -49.66 -3.49
CA ASP A 810 -21.05 -50.75 -4.43
C ASP A 810 -20.57 -50.24 -5.81
N ALA A 811 -20.95 -49.03 -6.20
CA ALA A 811 -20.48 -48.37 -7.42
C ALA A 811 -19.14 -47.64 -7.23
N GLY A 812 -18.63 -47.53 -6.00
CA GLY A 812 -17.46 -46.73 -5.66
C GLY A 812 -17.77 -45.24 -5.45
N LEU A 813 -19.06 -44.87 -5.42
CA LEU A 813 -19.54 -43.52 -5.15
C LEU A 813 -19.87 -43.43 -3.67
N THR A 814 -19.00 -42.86 -2.86
CA THR A 814 -19.23 -42.71 -1.41
C THR A 814 -19.67 -41.28 -1.10
N PRO A 815 -20.94 -41.00 -0.78
CA PRO A 815 -21.35 -39.71 -0.24
C PRO A 815 -20.71 -39.53 1.13
N VAL A 816 -20.05 -38.41 1.35
CA VAL A 816 -19.62 -37.95 2.67
C VAL A 816 -20.84 -37.33 3.33
N THR A 817 -21.44 -38.04 4.27
CA THR A 817 -22.45 -37.47 5.17
C THR A 817 -21.74 -36.54 6.15
N GLY A 818 -21.48 -35.31 5.72
CA GLY A 818 -20.92 -34.21 6.53
C GLY A 818 -19.57 -33.69 6.03
N SER A 819 -19.59 -32.76 5.07
CA SER A 819 -18.54 -31.74 4.84
C SER A 819 -18.86 -30.87 3.60
N SER A 820 -19.75 -29.88 3.74
CA SER A 820 -19.85 -28.71 2.84
C SER A 820 -20.31 -27.48 3.66
N GLU A 821 -19.62 -27.19 4.75
CA GLU A 821 -19.92 -26.06 5.65
C GLU A 821 -18.73 -25.09 5.77
N ALA A 822 -17.76 -25.13 4.86
CA ALA A 822 -16.54 -24.34 5.01
C ALA A 822 -16.77 -22.81 4.97
N GLN A 823 -17.94 -22.31 4.55
CA GLN A 823 -18.17 -20.85 4.40
C GLN A 823 -19.55 -20.34 4.85
N LEU A 824 -20.47 -21.20 5.32
CA LEU A 824 -21.82 -20.80 5.75
C LEU A 824 -21.83 -19.97 7.04
N TRP A 825 -20.81 -20.08 7.89
CA TRP A 825 -20.83 -19.39 9.20
C TRP A 825 -20.77 -17.87 9.14
N ARG A 826 -20.46 -17.29 7.97
CA ARG A 826 -20.33 -15.84 7.74
C ARG A 826 -21.37 -15.23 6.81
N SER A 827 -22.30 -16.02 6.26
CA SER A 827 -23.29 -15.55 5.27
C SER A 827 -24.15 -14.40 5.81
N ASP A 828 -24.48 -14.44 7.09
CA ASP A 828 -25.38 -13.50 7.75
C ASP A 828 -24.64 -12.36 8.48
N TRP A 829 -23.34 -12.20 8.23
CA TRP A 829 -22.52 -11.19 8.90
C TRP A 829 -22.64 -9.82 8.24
N PRO A 830 -22.49 -8.71 8.97
CA PRO A 830 -22.31 -7.37 8.40
C PRO A 830 -21.22 -7.32 7.30
N GLU A 831 -21.46 -6.53 6.25
CA GLU A 831 -20.59 -6.45 5.04
C GLU A 831 -19.15 -6.05 5.36
N ASP A 832 -18.95 -5.15 6.32
CA ASP A 832 -17.65 -4.72 6.84
C ASP A 832 -16.85 -5.88 7.46
N LEU A 833 -17.51 -6.77 8.19
CA LEU A 833 -16.88 -7.96 8.75
C LEU A 833 -16.59 -9.01 7.68
N GLN A 834 -17.49 -9.21 6.72
CA GLN A 834 -17.26 -10.10 5.59
C GLN A 834 -16.06 -9.64 4.75
N LEU A 835 -15.98 -8.33 4.48
CA LEU A 835 -14.87 -7.69 3.76
C LEU A 835 -13.56 -7.81 4.56
N HIS A 836 -13.60 -7.61 5.87
CA HIS A 836 -12.44 -7.81 6.73
C HIS A 836 -11.89 -9.23 6.62
N VAL A 837 -12.74 -10.26 6.84
CA VAL A 837 -12.34 -11.67 6.74
C VAL A 837 -11.79 -11.99 5.35
N THR A 838 -12.40 -11.46 4.29
CA THR A 838 -11.96 -11.68 2.91
C THR A 838 -10.57 -11.07 2.66
N ASN A 839 -10.34 -9.84 3.12
CA ASN A 839 -9.06 -9.14 2.96
C ASN A 839 -7.94 -9.74 3.81
N THR A 840 -8.26 -10.39 4.93
CA THR A 840 -7.28 -10.95 5.87
C THR A 840 -7.19 -12.48 5.82
N ALA A 841 -7.96 -13.16 4.95
CA ALA A 841 -8.00 -14.62 4.85
C ALA A 841 -6.60 -15.26 4.64
N GLN A 842 -5.73 -14.58 3.91
CA GLN A 842 -4.35 -15.05 3.63
C GLN A 842 -3.33 -14.58 4.68
N ALA A 843 -3.72 -13.69 5.60
CA ALA A 843 -2.81 -13.12 6.58
C ALA A 843 -2.50 -14.15 7.69
N PRO A 844 -1.21 -14.46 7.96
CA PRO A 844 -0.83 -15.51 8.90
C PRO A 844 -1.40 -15.34 10.31
N GLN A 845 -1.61 -14.10 10.75
CA GLN A 845 -2.14 -13.81 12.08
C GLN A 845 -3.65 -14.10 12.25
N TRP A 846 -4.40 -14.31 11.17
CA TRP A 846 -5.85 -14.54 11.19
C TRP A 846 -6.25 -15.98 10.82
N ARG A 847 -5.40 -16.68 10.07
CA ARG A 847 -5.64 -18.06 9.63
C ARG A 847 -5.99 -19.05 10.75
N PRO A 848 -5.32 -19.07 11.92
CA PRO A 848 -5.68 -20.00 13.00
C PRO A 848 -7.09 -19.77 13.54
N LEU A 849 -7.51 -18.51 13.67
CA LEU A 849 -8.83 -18.15 14.16
C LEU A 849 -9.93 -18.51 13.14
N TYR A 850 -9.69 -18.28 11.84
CA TYR A 850 -10.65 -18.67 10.80
C TYR A 850 -10.78 -20.19 10.66
N ALA A 851 -9.68 -20.94 10.79
CA ALA A 851 -9.73 -22.40 10.83
C ALA A 851 -10.55 -22.93 12.03
N LEU A 852 -10.53 -22.23 13.18
CA LEU A 852 -11.43 -22.54 14.29
C LEU A 852 -12.89 -22.24 13.92
N PHE A 853 -13.17 -21.08 13.33
CA PHE A 853 -14.53 -20.68 12.92
C PHE A 853 -15.14 -21.62 11.88
N GLU A 854 -14.35 -22.13 10.94
CA GLU A 854 -14.77 -23.14 9.96
C GLU A 854 -15.23 -24.46 10.59
N ARG A 855 -14.75 -24.76 11.81
CA ARG A 855 -15.14 -25.96 12.56
C ARG A 855 -16.37 -25.76 13.45
N LEU A 856 -16.73 -24.52 13.78
CA LEU A 856 -17.84 -24.21 14.70
C LEU A 856 -19.22 -24.60 14.17
N PRO A 857 -19.55 -24.51 12.87
CA PRO A 857 -20.82 -25.00 12.31
C PRO A 857 -21.12 -26.46 12.62
N GLN A 858 -20.06 -27.27 12.73
CA GLN A 858 -20.16 -28.69 13.05
C GLN A 858 -20.41 -28.93 14.54
N THR A 859 -20.35 -27.89 15.39
CA THR A 859 -20.58 -28.00 16.83
C THR A 859 -22.07 -27.95 17.18
N PRO A 860 -22.48 -28.61 18.27
CA PRO A 860 -23.90 -28.69 18.65
C PRO A 860 -24.51 -27.36 19.04
N ASP A 861 -23.71 -26.45 19.64
CA ASP A 861 -24.15 -25.12 20.07
C ASP A 861 -24.46 -24.23 18.85
N PHE A 862 -23.64 -24.31 17.79
CA PHE A 862 -23.92 -23.64 16.52
C PHE A 862 -25.18 -24.22 15.86
N GLN A 863 -25.32 -25.55 15.76
CA GLN A 863 -26.49 -26.19 15.12
C GLN A 863 -27.83 -25.85 15.80
N ARG A 864 -27.83 -25.64 17.13
CA ARG A 864 -29.04 -25.28 17.88
C ARG A 864 -29.35 -23.78 17.85
N SER A 865 -28.34 -22.92 17.85
CA SER A 865 -28.51 -21.48 17.88
C SER A 865 -27.48 -20.77 17.00
N PRO A 866 -27.59 -20.90 15.67
CA PRO A 866 -26.62 -20.34 14.72
C PRO A 866 -26.45 -18.84 14.90
N THR A 867 -27.56 -18.13 15.12
CA THR A 867 -27.57 -16.67 15.29
C THR A 867 -26.86 -16.20 16.56
N THR A 868 -26.96 -16.94 17.66
CA THR A 868 -26.28 -16.61 18.92
C THR A 868 -24.80 -16.89 18.82
N MET A 869 -24.41 -18.04 18.25
CA MET A 869 -23.01 -18.39 18.05
C MET A 869 -22.34 -17.44 17.05
N SER A 870 -23.00 -17.15 15.94
CA SER A 870 -22.57 -16.17 14.94
C SER A 870 -22.30 -14.81 15.57
N ARG A 871 -23.17 -14.32 16.47
CA ARG A 871 -22.95 -13.05 17.17
C ARG A 871 -21.71 -13.07 18.06
N ARG A 872 -21.46 -14.17 18.78
CA ARG A 872 -20.26 -14.33 19.63
C ARG A 872 -18.98 -14.36 18.80
N MET A 873 -19.01 -15.03 17.64
CA MET A 873 -17.91 -15.04 16.68
C MET A 873 -17.64 -13.64 16.10
N GLN A 874 -18.69 -12.89 15.75
CA GLN A 874 -18.59 -11.49 15.30
C GLN A 874 -17.97 -10.62 16.39
N ASP A 875 -18.40 -10.75 17.64
CA ASP A 875 -17.87 -9.98 18.76
C ASP A 875 -16.35 -10.16 18.90
N ILE A 876 -15.86 -11.40 18.85
CA ILE A 876 -14.42 -11.69 18.87
C ILE A 876 -13.70 -10.95 17.76
N LEU A 877 -14.21 -11.06 16.52
CA LEU A 877 -13.57 -10.44 15.36
C LEU A 877 -13.57 -8.92 15.44
N ILE A 878 -14.71 -8.30 15.78
CA ILE A 878 -14.85 -6.85 15.94
C ILE A 878 -13.79 -6.29 16.90
N THR A 879 -13.53 -6.99 18.00
CA THR A 879 -12.57 -6.54 19.02
C THR A 879 -11.12 -6.70 18.61
N LEU A 880 -10.79 -7.81 17.95
CA LEU A 880 -9.44 -8.05 17.46
C LEU A 880 -9.09 -7.15 16.26
N ALA A 881 -10.09 -6.84 15.42
CA ALA A 881 -9.95 -6.04 14.21
C ALA A 881 -10.12 -4.53 14.43
N ASP A 882 -10.46 -4.08 15.65
CA ASP A 882 -10.74 -2.68 16.00
C ASP A 882 -11.86 -2.04 15.17
N LEU A 883 -12.92 -2.80 14.91
CA LEU A 883 -14.06 -2.37 14.08
C LEU A 883 -15.18 -1.72 14.90
N GLU A 884 -14.93 -1.33 16.15
CA GLU A 884 -15.94 -0.66 16.98
C GLU A 884 -16.09 0.83 16.61
N PRO A 885 -17.33 1.36 16.58
CA PRO A 885 -17.55 2.79 16.39
C PRO A 885 -16.91 3.58 17.54
N ALA A 886 -16.04 4.53 17.16
CA ALA A 886 -15.16 5.30 18.03
C ALA A 886 -15.81 5.76 19.35
N THR A 887 -15.45 5.09 20.45
CA THR A 887 -15.67 5.59 21.81
C THR A 887 -14.31 5.84 22.47
N HIS A 888 -13.87 7.10 22.37
CA HIS A 888 -12.82 7.83 23.12
C HIS A 888 -11.68 7.09 23.84
N ASP A 889 -10.45 7.52 23.52
CA ASP A 889 -9.25 7.63 24.40
C ASP A 889 -8.72 6.37 25.11
N VAL A 890 -8.64 5.23 24.43
CA VAL A 890 -7.71 4.17 24.85
C VAL A 890 -6.74 3.87 23.70
N PRO A 891 -5.44 4.24 23.81
CA PRO A 891 -4.41 3.76 22.89
C PRO A 891 -4.50 2.24 22.79
N GLY A 892 -4.35 1.68 21.59
CA GLY A 892 -4.54 0.25 21.24
C GLY A 892 -3.52 -0.71 21.89
N TRP A 893 -3.33 -0.63 23.19
CA TRP A 893 -2.41 -1.40 23.99
C TRP A 893 -2.92 -2.85 24.15
N GLY A 894 -2.01 -3.81 23.93
CA GLY A 894 -2.24 -5.24 24.18
C GLY A 894 -3.09 -6.01 23.16
N ARG A 895 -3.61 -5.40 22.09
CA ARG A 895 -4.39 -6.15 21.06
C ARG A 895 -3.54 -7.06 20.20
N ALA A 896 -2.38 -6.57 19.76
CA ALA A 896 -1.42 -7.39 19.02
C ALA A 896 -0.91 -8.56 19.89
N GLU A 897 -0.70 -8.31 21.18
CA GLU A 897 -0.34 -9.32 22.16
C GLU A 897 -1.48 -10.34 22.37
N LEU A 898 -2.72 -9.88 22.52
CA LEU A 898 -3.91 -10.73 22.59
C LEU A 898 -4.06 -11.60 21.34
N GLN A 899 -3.89 -11.02 20.15
CA GLN A 899 -3.95 -11.76 18.88
C GLN A 899 -2.87 -12.86 18.83
N GLN A 900 -1.65 -12.54 19.31
CA GLN A 900 -0.55 -13.50 19.35
C GLN A 900 -0.82 -14.62 20.37
N GLN A 901 -1.33 -14.30 21.56
CA GLN A 901 -1.73 -15.30 22.57
C GLN A 901 -2.83 -16.24 22.06
N ILE A 902 -3.83 -15.70 21.34
CA ILE A 902 -4.87 -16.49 20.68
C ILE A 902 -4.24 -17.39 19.61
N ASN A 903 -3.31 -16.88 18.80
CA ASN A 903 -2.65 -17.68 17.77
C ASN A 903 -1.79 -18.81 18.34
N ASP A 904 -1.11 -18.58 19.47
CA ASP A 904 -0.30 -19.60 20.13
C ASP A 904 -1.19 -20.66 20.77
N LEU A 905 -2.29 -20.27 21.43
CA LEU A 905 -3.31 -21.18 21.94
C LEU A 905 -3.88 -22.10 20.85
N LEU A 906 -4.18 -21.54 19.67
CA LEU A 906 -4.76 -22.29 18.55
C LEU A 906 -3.73 -23.14 17.80
N ARG A 907 -2.43 -22.83 17.93
CA ARG A 907 -1.35 -23.60 17.29
C ARG A 907 -1.00 -24.88 18.04
N ASP A 908 -1.06 -24.84 19.37
CA ASP A 908 -0.70 -25.98 20.22
C ASP A 908 -1.79 -27.06 20.31
N ALA A 909 -3.01 -26.76 19.85
CA ALA A 909 -4.12 -27.71 19.81
C ALA A 909 -4.16 -28.48 18.47
N GLY A 910 -3.89 -29.80 18.52
CA GLY A 910 -3.91 -30.70 17.34
C GLY A 910 -5.26 -30.77 16.61
N GLN A 911 -5.25 -31.21 15.34
CA GLN A 911 -6.35 -31.03 14.37
C GLN A 911 -7.44 -32.13 14.33
N GLU A 912 -7.64 -32.98 15.33
CA GLU A 912 -8.36 -34.26 15.08
C GLU A 912 -9.73 -34.48 15.78
N CYS A 913 -10.29 -33.54 16.57
CA CYS A 913 -11.63 -33.71 17.16
C CYS A 913 -12.53 -32.46 17.10
N VAL A 914 -13.79 -32.66 16.72
CA VAL A 914 -14.85 -31.62 16.66
C VAL A 914 -15.16 -31.07 18.06
N ASP A 915 -15.15 -31.91 19.09
CA ASP A 915 -15.45 -31.51 20.49
C ASP A 915 -14.36 -30.59 21.09
N GLN A 916 -13.15 -30.58 20.53
CA GLN A 916 -12.11 -29.62 20.92
C GLN A 916 -12.37 -28.21 20.37
N ALA A 917 -13.19 -28.04 19.33
CA ALA A 917 -13.46 -26.72 18.74
C ALA A 917 -14.25 -25.83 19.71
N GLU A 918 -15.22 -26.40 20.43
CA GLU A 918 -16.04 -25.67 21.40
C GLU A 918 -15.22 -25.21 22.61
N LEU A 919 -14.32 -26.08 23.11
CA LEU A 919 -13.41 -25.73 24.20
C LEU A 919 -12.40 -24.64 23.79
N LEU A 920 -11.82 -24.74 22.60
CA LEU A 920 -10.89 -23.72 22.09
C LEU A 920 -11.59 -22.38 21.86
N PHE A 921 -12.79 -22.38 21.30
CA PHE A 921 -13.58 -21.16 21.13
C PHE A 921 -13.91 -20.51 22.48
N GLN A 922 -14.26 -21.29 23.49
CA GLN A 922 -14.48 -20.77 24.84
C GLN A 922 -13.23 -20.12 25.43
N GLN A 923 -12.05 -20.72 25.23
CA GLN A 923 -10.79 -20.16 25.71
C GLN A 923 -10.46 -18.84 25.00
N VAL A 924 -10.65 -18.78 23.68
CA VAL A 924 -10.49 -17.54 22.89
C VAL A 924 -11.47 -16.46 23.36
N GLU A 925 -12.74 -16.78 23.52
CA GLU A 925 -13.77 -15.86 24.00
C GLU A 925 -13.43 -15.33 25.40
N THR A 926 -12.90 -16.19 26.29
CA THR A 926 -12.46 -15.80 27.62
C THR A 926 -11.31 -14.80 27.55
N GLN A 927 -10.29 -15.04 26.73
CA GLN A 927 -9.15 -14.11 26.55
C GLN A 927 -9.62 -12.75 26.04
N VAL A 928 -10.50 -12.73 25.03
CA VAL A 928 -11.04 -11.48 24.47
C VAL A 928 -11.88 -10.71 25.50
N ASN A 929 -12.72 -11.40 26.27
CA ASN A 929 -13.56 -10.76 27.28
C ASN A 929 -12.76 -10.24 28.48
N VAL A 930 -11.73 -10.98 28.92
CA VAL A 930 -10.78 -10.53 29.95
C VAL A 930 -10.07 -9.26 29.46
N TRP A 931 -9.56 -9.28 28.22
CA TRP A 931 -8.92 -8.12 27.62
C TRP A 931 -9.87 -6.92 27.54
N ARG A 932 -11.11 -7.09 27.04
CA ARG A 932 -12.10 -6.00 26.97
C ARG A 932 -12.38 -5.39 28.35
N THR A 933 -12.56 -6.25 29.36
CA THR A 933 -12.83 -5.84 30.75
C THR A 933 -11.68 -5.00 31.31
N VAL A 934 -10.44 -5.41 31.04
CA VAL A 934 -9.23 -4.72 31.52
C VAL A 934 -8.90 -3.47 30.68
N ALA A 935 -9.13 -3.51 29.36
CA ALA A 935 -8.81 -2.42 28.44
C ALA A 935 -9.74 -1.21 28.62
N ARG A 936 -11.04 -1.45 28.85
CA ARG A 936 -12.08 -0.42 29.04
C ARG A 936 -12.16 0.15 30.46
N ALA A 937 -11.45 -0.45 31.42
CA ALA A 937 -11.41 0.00 32.81
C ALA A 937 -10.57 1.30 32.97
N PRO A 938 -11.15 2.43 33.41
CA PRO A 938 -10.36 3.60 33.81
C PRO A 938 -9.51 3.30 35.07
N ALA A 939 -8.38 3.99 35.24
CA ALA A 939 -7.46 3.74 36.36
C ALA A 939 -7.99 4.32 37.69
N ASN A 940 -9.01 3.70 38.30
CA ASN A 940 -9.56 4.08 39.61
C ASN A 940 -9.88 2.84 40.50
N ALA A 941 -10.28 3.09 41.75
CA ALA A 941 -10.50 2.05 42.76
C ALA A 941 -11.68 1.09 42.47
N SER A 942 -12.68 1.50 41.67
CA SER A 942 -13.80 0.64 41.24
C SER A 942 -13.31 -0.49 40.33
N ASP A 943 -12.32 -0.19 39.48
CA ASP A 943 -11.94 -1.08 38.38
C ASP A 943 -10.79 -2.03 38.75
N THR A 944 -10.03 -1.68 39.79
CA THR A 944 -9.07 -2.63 40.42
C THR A 944 -9.80 -3.84 40.99
N GLN A 945 -10.99 -3.66 41.57
CA GLN A 945 -11.80 -4.77 42.07
C GLN A 945 -12.29 -5.66 40.92
N VAL A 946 -12.66 -5.08 39.77
CA VAL A 946 -13.06 -5.84 38.58
C VAL A 946 -11.92 -6.71 38.06
N ALA A 947 -10.68 -6.19 38.03
CA ALA A 947 -9.51 -6.97 37.66
C ALA A 947 -9.23 -8.12 38.65
N ILE A 948 -9.37 -7.86 39.96
CA ILE A 948 -9.23 -8.88 41.01
C ILE A 948 -10.30 -9.97 40.89
N ASP A 949 -11.55 -9.57 40.66
CA ASP A 949 -12.67 -10.50 40.51
C ASP A 949 -12.51 -11.37 39.27
N THR A 950 -12.04 -10.77 38.16
CA THR A 950 -11.73 -11.48 36.91
C THR A 950 -10.58 -12.48 37.10
N ALA A 951 -9.47 -12.06 37.74
CA ALA A 951 -8.36 -12.94 38.05
C ALA A 951 -8.76 -14.08 38.99
N THR A 952 -9.62 -13.79 39.97
CA THR A 952 -10.15 -14.80 40.90
C THR A 952 -11.04 -15.81 40.18
N ALA A 953 -11.90 -15.36 39.26
CA ALA A 953 -12.76 -16.21 38.46
C ALA A 953 -11.97 -17.19 37.59
N LEU A 954 -10.91 -16.70 36.93
CA LEU A 954 -10.01 -17.52 36.10
C LEU A 954 -9.22 -18.54 36.92
N LEU A 955 -8.67 -18.14 38.07
CA LEU A 955 -7.98 -19.05 38.99
C LEU A 955 -8.91 -20.19 39.46
N ARG A 956 -10.17 -19.85 39.76
CA ARG A 956 -11.18 -20.84 40.17
C ARG A 956 -11.52 -21.80 39.03
N GLN A 957 -11.66 -21.30 37.81
CA GLN A 957 -11.91 -22.14 36.64
C GLN A 957 -10.73 -23.10 36.40
N GLN A 958 -9.49 -22.61 36.41
CA GLN A 958 -8.31 -23.46 36.26
C GLN A 958 -8.27 -24.56 37.32
N ARG A 959 -8.48 -24.21 38.59
CA ARG A 959 -8.49 -25.20 39.68
C ARG A 959 -9.59 -26.25 39.52
N LEU A 960 -10.77 -25.82 39.07
CA LEU A 960 -11.89 -26.73 38.81
C LEU A 960 -11.52 -27.74 37.71
N ASP A 961 -10.93 -27.28 36.62
CA ASP A 961 -10.52 -28.13 35.50
C ASP A 961 -9.44 -29.12 35.92
N GLU A 962 -8.42 -28.68 36.67
CA GLU A 962 -7.38 -29.55 37.23
C GLU A 962 -7.97 -30.68 38.10
N ARG A 963 -8.96 -30.36 38.94
CA ARG A 963 -9.62 -31.36 39.79
C ARG A 963 -10.48 -32.33 38.97
N ILE A 964 -11.14 -31.86 37.92
CA ILE A 964 -11.95 -32.71 37.04
C ILE A 964 -11.07 -33.66 36.23
N GLY A 965 -9.95 -33.18 35.68
CA GLY A 965 -8.99 -34.04 35.00
C GLY A 965 -8.40 -35.09 35.95
N ALA A 966 -8.06 -34.72 37.19
CA ALA A 966 -7.62 -35.67 38.21
C ALA A 966 -8.69 -36.73 38.52
N LEU A 967 -9.94 -36.31 38.67
CA LEU A 967 -11.10 -37.17 38.90
C LEU A 967 -11.34 -38.14 37.73
N PHE A 968 -11.31 -37.65 36.49
CA PHE A 968 -11.44 -38.47 35.27
C PHE A 968 -10.33 -39.53 35.20
N ASN A 969 -9.07 -39.11 35.41
CA ASN A 969 -7.92 -40.03 35.38
C ASN A 969 -8.01 -41.09 36.48
N ALA A 970 -8.49 -40.73 37.68
CA ALA A 970 -8.72 -41.67 38.77
C ALA A 970 -9.80 -42.70 38.41
N ARG A 971 -10.94 -42.25 37.87
CA ARG A 971 -12.03 -43.12 37.37
C ARG A 971 -11.56 -44.05 36.25
N ALA A 972 -10.87 -43.53 35.23
CA ALA A 972 -10.35 -44.30 34.11
C ALA A 972 -9.34 -45.37 34.55
N THR A 973 -8.44 -45.01 35.47
CA THR A 973 -7.45 -45.94 36.04
C THR A 973 -8.13 -47.05 36.84
N ARG A 974 -9.06 -46.69 37.73
CA ARG A 974 -9.80 -47.66 38.55
C ARG A 974 -10.66 -48.60 37.69
N ARG A 975 -11.35 -48.09 36.67
CA ARG A 975 -12.10 -48.89 35.67
C ARG A 975 -11.20 -49.90 34.96
N ARG A 976 -10.01 -49.49 34.53
CA ARG A 976 -9.04 -50.35 33.84
C ARG A 976 -8.57 -51.50 34.73
N VAL A 977 -8.26 -51.22 36.01
CA VAL A 977 -7.81 -52.25 36.97
C VAL A 977 -8.93 -53.25 37.27
N LEU A 978 -10.15 -52.77 37.52
CA LEU A 978 -11.32 -53.64 37.76
C LEU A 978 -11.66 -54.53 36.56
N ALA A 979 -11.44 -54.05 35.32
CA ALA A 979 -11.67 -54.81 34.10
C ALA A 979 -10.60 -55.89 33.83
N GLN A 980 -9.35 -55.69 34.30
CA GLN A 980 -8.23 -56.59 34.03
C GLN A 980 -7.97 -57.62 35.15
N ALA A 981 -8.27 -57.30 36.41
CA ALA A 981 -8.04 -58.17 37.55
C ALA A 981 -9.11 -57.98 38.65
N PRO A 982 -10.29 -58.64 38.53
CA PRO A 982 -11.43 -58.44 39.44
C PRO A 982 -11.13 -58.77 40.91
N ASP A 983 -10.15 -59.65 41.15
CA ASP A 983 -9.77 -60.13 42.49
C ASP A 983 -8.66 -59.29 43.16
N GLN A 984 -8.12 -58.25 42.50
CA GLN A 984 -7.15 -57.33 43.09
C GLN A 984 -7.81 -56.10 43.71
N ALA A 985 -7.25 -55.60 44.82
CA ALA A 985 -7.73 -54.39 45.47
C ALA A 985 -7.57 -53.17 44.52
N ALA A 986 -8.70 -52.59 44.09
CA ALA A 986 -8.71 -51.45 43.18
C ALA A 986 -8.16 -50.17 43.86
N PRO A 987 -7.45 -49.28 43.13
CA PRO A 987 -6.89 -48.04 43.68
C PRO A 987 -7.99 -47.12 44.21
N ALA A 988 -7.88 -46.62 45.45
CA ALA A 988 -8.93 -45.85 46.12
C ALA A 988 -9.56 -44.77 45.22
N LEU A 989 -10.88 -44.56 45.35
CA LEU A 989 -11.58 -43.47 44.68
C LEU A 989 -10.96 -42.12 45.06
N ASP A 990 -11.00 -41.16 44.13
CA ASP A 990 -10.62 -39.79 44.45
C ASP A 990 -11.49 -39.30 45.64
N PRO A 991 -10.92 -38.55 46.60
CA PRO A 991 -11.66 -38.09 47.79
C PRO A 991 -12.95 -37.33 47.49
N ASP A 992 -13.05 -36.70 46.31
CA ASP A 992 -14.22 -35.95 45.88
C ASP A 992 -15.25 -36.82 45.13
N ASP A 993 -14.90 -38.06 44.79
CA ASP A 993 -15.73 -38.99 44.02
C ASP A 993 -16.64 -39.87 44.90
N ASP A 994 -17.86 -40.12 44.44
CA ASP A 994 -18.81 -41.05 45.04
C ASP A 994 -19.36 -42.09 44.08
N LEU A 995 -18.78 -42.22 42.88
CA LEU A 995 -19.23 -43.18 41.89
C LEU A 995 -18.88 -44.63 42.32
N PRO A 996 -19.87 -45.53 42.49
CA PRO A 996 -19.60 -46.91 42.90
C PRO A 996 -19.01 -47.74 41.75
N ASP A 997 -18.20 -48.74 42.10
CA ASP A 997 -17.49 -49.61 41.14
C ASP A 997 -18.44 -50.33 40.16
N GLU A 998 -19.64 -50.69 40.59
CA GLU A 998 -20.67 -51.32 39.76
C GLU A 998 -21.11 -50.43 38.58
N GLN A 999 -21.23 -49.12 38.81
CA GLN A 999 -21.57 -48.17 37.75
C GLN A 999 -20.36 -47.81 36.89
N LEU A 1000 -19.18 -47.69 37.51
CA LEU A 1000 -17.93 -47.36 36.82
C LEU A 1000 -17.49 -48.46 35.81
N THR A 1001 -17.84 -49.71 36.08
CA THR A 1001 -17.47 -50.87 35.23
C THR A 1001 -18.53 -51.25 34.19
N ASP A 1002 -19.72 -50.62 34.22
CA ASP A 1002 -20.78 -50.87 33.23
C ASP A 1002 -20.32 -50.47 31.80
N PRO A 1003 -20.36 -51.38 30.81
CA PRO A 1003 -20.02 -51.08 29.42
C PRO A 1003 -20.85 -49.94 28.81
N ASN A 1004 -22.07 -49.71 29.29
CA ASN A 1004 -22.98 -48.65 28.84
C ASN A 1004 -22.79 -47.33 29.61
N TYR A 1005 -21.74 -47.21 30.43
CA TYR A 1005 -21.39 -46.02 31.19
C TYR A 1005 -20.07 -45.41 30.68
N PRO A 1006 -20.03 -44.83 29.47
CA PRO A 1006 -18.86 -44.12 28.96
C PRO A 1006 -18.53 -42.89 29.81
N LEU A 1007 -17.23 -42.59 29.92
CA LEU A 1007 -16.70 -41.41 30.60
C LEU A 1007 -16.09 -40.48 29.55
N ASP A 1008 -16.38 -39.19 29.67
CA ASP A 1008 -15.82 -38.15 28.81
C ASP A 1008 -15.33 -36.98 29.68
N GLU A 1009 -14.05 -36.66 29.57
CA GLU A 1009 -13.39 -35.62 30.38
C GLU A 1009 -13.90 -34.22 30.04
N VAL A 1010 -14.22 -33.96 28.76
CA VAL A 1010 -14.68 -32.65 28.29
C VAL A 1010 -16.11 -32.41 28.76
N GLU A 1011 -16.99 -33.41 28.63
CA GLU A 1011 -18.36 -33.35 29.11
C GLU A 1011 -18.42 -33.22 30.64
N MET A 1012 -17.51 -33.90 31.37
CA MET A 1012 -17.33 -33.72 32.82
C MET A 1012 -16.96 -32.27 33.17
N ALA A 1013 -16.00 -31.67 32.45
CA ALA A 1013 -15.54 -30.30 32.68
C ALA A 1013 -16.64 -29.27 32.40
N LEU A 1014 -17.28 -29.35 31.24
CA LEU A 1014 -18.35 -28.43 30.84
C LEU A 1014 -19.53 -28.50 31.80
N HIS A 1015 -19.96 -29.71 32.18
CA HIS A 1015 -21.06 -29.90 33.12
C HIS A 1015 -20.76 -29.26 34.48
N ALA A 1016 -19.57 -29.50 35.04
CA ALA A 1016 -19.21 -28.91 36.32
C ALA A 1016 -19.12 -27.39 36.25
N ARG A 1017 -18.53 -26.82 35.19
CA ARG A 1017 -18.44 -25.36 35.02
C ARG A 1017 -19.83 -24.73 34.92
N MET A 1018 -20.75 -25.31 34.17
CA MET A 1018 -22.13 -24.81 34.07
C MET A 1018 -22.87 -24.87 35.39
N GLN A 1019 -22.81 -26.00 36.09
CA GLN A 1019 -23.50 -26.16 37.37
C GLN A 1019 -22.91 -25.29 38.49
N LEU A 1020 -21.61 -25.00 38.43
CA LEU A 1020 -20.90 -24.24 39.46
C LEU A 1020 -20.65 -22.77 39.09
N GLN A 1021 -21.05 -22.31 37.90
CA GLN A 1021 -20.80 -20.95 37.40
C GLN A 1021 -21.16 -19.88 38.43
N THR A 1022 -22.43 -19.88 38.89
CA THR A 1022 -22.94 -18.88 39.83
C THR A 1022 -22.25 -18.97 41.20
N ARG A 1023 -21.95 -20.19 41.67
CA ARG A 1023 -21.36 -20.40 42.99
C ARG A 1023 -19.91 -19.94 43.04
N LEU A 1024 -19.13 -20.30 42.02
CA LEU A 1024 -17.70 -20.00 41.96
C LEU A 1024 -17.40 -18.66 41.28
N ASN A 1025 -18.42 -17.98 40.74
CA ASN A 1025 -18.29 -16.80 39.90
C ASN A 1025 -17.36 -17.07 38.70
N LEU A 1026 -17.59 -18.18 38.00
CA LEU A 1026 -16.79 -18.54 36.84
C LEU A 1026 -17.08 -17.56 35.68
N PRO A 1027 -16.13 -17.39 34.75
CA PRO A 1027 -16.37 -16.72 33.48
C PRO A 1027 -17.60 -17.27 32.74
N SER A 1028 -18.10 -16.55 31.74
CA SER A 1028 -19.22 -17.00 30.90
C SER A 1028 -19.02 -18.44 30.40
N GLN A 1029 -20.04 -19.27 30.60
CA GLN A 1029 -20.07 -20.68 30.22
C GLN A 1029 -21.07 -20.91 29.07
N PRO A 1030 -20.91 -21.99 28.26
CA PRO A 1030 -21.93 -22.38 27.29
C PRO A 1030 -23.29 -22.61 27.97
N GLN A 1031 -24.38 -22.38 27.23
CA GLN A 1031 -25.72 -22.51 27.79
C GLN A 1031 -26.28 -23.93 27.72
N VAL A 1032 -25.70 -24.80 26.88
CA VAL A 1032 -26.17 -26.17 26.70
C VAL A 1032 -25.01 -27.13 26.45
N ILE A 1033 -25.19 -28.38 26.88
CA ILE A 1033 -24.24 -29.48 26.66
C ILE A 1033 -24.96 -30.59 25.89
N ARG A 1034 -24.32 -31.14 24.83
CA ARG A 1034 -24.95 -32.15 23.94
C ARG A 1034 -25.10 -33.50 24.62
N PHE A 1035 -24.10 -33.91 25.38
CA PHE A 1035 -24.08 -35.20 26.03
C PHE A 1035 -23.96 -35.05 27.54
N ASP A 1036 -24.84 -34.25 28.14
CA ASP A 1036 -24.90 -34.03 29.60
C ASP A 1036 -24.89 -35.35 30.42
N TYR A 1037 -25.48 -36.42 29.85
CA TYR A 1037 -25.45 -37.75 30.43
C TYR A 1037 -24.05 -38.40 30.46
N LEU A 1038 -23.05 -37.95 29.70
CA LEU A 1038 -21.65 -38.40 29.71
C LEU A 1038 -20.81 -37.76 30.82
N ALA A 1039 -21.27 -36.64 31.38
CA ALA A 1039 -20.58 -35.97 32.48
C ALA A 1039 -20.53 -36.84 33.75
N ARG A 1040 -21.60 -37.58 34.05
CA ARG A 1040 -21.63 -38.57 35.16
C ARG A 1040 -21.08 -38.03 36.49
N LEU A 1041 -21.35 -36.75 36.78
CA LEU A 1041 -21.03 -36.09 38.05
C LEU A 1041 -22.27 -36.06 38.92
N SER A 1042 -22.16 -36.51 40.16
CA SER A 1042 -23.25 -36.44 41.13
C SER A 1042 -23.29 -35.06 41.79
N GLY A 1043 -24.45 -34.68 42.34
CA GLY A 1043 -24.60 -33.46 43.13
C GLY A 1043 -23.60 -33.36 44.30
N PRO A 1044 -23.38 -34.42 45.12
CA PRO A 1044 -22.38 -34.38 46.19
C PRO A 1044 -20.94 -34.22 45.69
N THR A 1045 -20.58 -34.87 44.58
CA THR A 1045 -19.26 -34.70 43.95
C THR A 1045 -19.04 -33.26 43.49
N LEU A 1046 -20.03 -32.64 42.84
CA LEU A 1046 -19.98 -31.21 42.47
C LEU A 1046 -19.83 -30.29 43.70
N GLN A 1047 -20.49 -30.62 44.82
CA GLN A 1047 -20.36 -29.84 46.05
C GLN A 1047 -18.95 -29.92 46.67
N ARG A 1048 -18.33 -31.10 46.64
CA ARG A 1048 -16.96 -31.31 47.13
C ARG A 1048 -15.94 -30.60 46.24
N LEU A 1049 -16.07 -30.72 44.91
CA LEU A 1049 -15.24 -30.00 43.94
C LEU A 1049 -15.33 -28.48 44.14
N ALA A 1050 -16.53 -27.94 44.33
CA ALA A 1050 -16.71 -26.52 44.61
C ALA A 1050 -16.04 -26.08 45.93
N ALA A 1051 -16.11 -26.91 46.98
CA ALA A 1051 -15.48 -26.62 48.25
C ALA A 1051 -13.94 -26.61 48.16
N ASP A 1052 -13.33 -27.53 47.38
CA ASP A 1052 -11.89 -27.52 47.12
C ASP A 1052 -11.47 -26.24 46.39
N VAL A 1053 -12.21 -25.84 45.35
CA VAL A 1053 -11.93 -24.61 44.59
C VAL A 1053 -12.04 -23.36 45.47
N GLU A 1054 -13.07 -23.27 46.31
CA GLU A 1054 -13.26 -22.17 47.28
C GLU A 1054 -12.13 -22.12 48.31
N GLN A 1055 -11.67 -23.26 48.82
CA GLN A 1055 -10.58 -23.35 49.79
C GLN A 1055 -9.22 -23.00 49.15
N TYR A 1056 -9.01 -23.40 47.90
CA TYR A 1056 -7.78 -23.15 47.15
C TYR A 1056 -7.63 -21.67 46.75
N SER A 1057 -8.72 -21.02 46.32
CA SER A 1057 -8.75 -19.65 45.77
C SER A 1057 -8.66 -18.54 46.84
N ASN A 1058 -7.57 -18.51 47.60
CA ASN A 1058 -7.24 -17.43 48.54
C ASN A 1058 -6.33 -16.36 47.94
N LEU A 1059 -6.25 -15.18 48.59
CA LEU A 1059 -5.48 -14.03 48.10
C LEU A 1059 -3.99 -14.31 47.88
N ALA A 1060 -3.37 -15.18 48.69
CA ALA A 1060 -1.95 -15.51 48.51
C ALA A 1060 -1.72 -16.32 47.23
N ARG A 1061 -2.60 -17.29 46.94
CA ARG A 1061 -2.59 -18.05 45.69
C ARG A 1061 -2.93 -17.19 44.48
N LEU A 1062 -3.89 -16.28 44.64
CA LEU A 1062 -4.20 -15.29 43.62
C LEU A 1062 -3.00 -14.42 43.30
N ALA A 1063 -2.26 -13.94 44.30
CA ALA A 1063 -1.06 -13.13 44.08
C ALA A 1063 0.04 -13.88 43.33
N GLU A 1064 0.30 -15.13 43.70
CA GLU A 1064 1.26 -16.00 43.01
C GLU A 1064 0.84 -16.22 41.55
N TRP A 1065 -0.40 -16.67 41.34
CA TRP A 1065 -0.91 -17.00 40.01
C TRP A 1065 -1.03 -15.78 39.09
N ALA A 1066 -1.56 -14.66 39.60
CA ALA A 1066 -1.80 -13.46 38.82
C ALA A 1066 -0.50 -12.81 38.32
N THR A 1067 0.60 -12.91 39.08
CA THR A 1067 1.91 -12.37 38.69
C THR A 1067 2.39 -12.95 37.35
N ASP A 1068 2.01 -14.19 37.04
CA ASP A 1068 2.40 -14.90 35.81
C ASP A 1068 1.41 -14.66 34.65
N GLN A 1069 0.29 -13.97 34.86
CA GLN A 1069 -0.70 -13.73 33.82
C GLN A 1069 -0.42 -12.43 33.05
N ALA A 1070 -0.35 -12.53 31.72
CA ALA A 1070 -0.04 -11.38 30.85
C ALA A 1070 -1.03 -10.21 31.01
N PHE A 1071 -2.34 -10.49 31.09
CA PHE A 1071 -3.36 -9.44 31.30
C PHE A 1071 -3.14 -8.69 32.63
N TRP A 1072 -2.73 -9.40 33.67
CA TRP A 1072 -2.51 -8.84 35.00
C TRP A 1072 -1.22 -8.02 35.04
N GLN A 1073 -0.15 -8.53 34.44
CA GLN A 1073 1.12 -7.81 34.31
C GLN A 1073 0.92 -6.48 33.59
N GLY A 1074 0.16 -6.50 32.50
CA GLY A 1074 -0.12 -5.29 31.76
C GLY A 1074 -1.04 -4.30 32.52
N TRP A 1075 -2.05 -4.80 33.24
CA TRP A 1075 -2.84 -3.97 34.15
C TRP A 1075 -1.98 -3.29 35.23
N MET A 1076 -1.03 -4.01 35.83
CA MET A 1076 -0.09 -3.48 36.82
C MET A 1076 0.80 -2.36 36.26
N ARG A 1077 1.28 -2.49 35.01
CA ARG A 1077 2.05 -1.43 34.33
C ARG A 1077 1.22 -0.16 34.15
N ARG A 1078 -0.07 -0.29 33.83
CA ARG A 1078 -1.01 0.83 33.68
C ARG A 1078 -1.36 1.49 35.00
N LEU A 1079 -1.48 0.71 36.07
CA LEU A 1079 -1.78 1.21 37.42
C LEU A 1079 -0.56 1.91 38.04
N HIS A 1080 0.66 1.45 37.74
CA HIS A 1080 1.90 1.93 38.35
C HIS A 1080 2.98 2.35 37.33
N PRO A 1081 2.69 3.20 36.33
CA PRO A 1081 3.61 3.53 35.24
C PRO A 1081 4.92 4.17 35.75
N ALA A 1082 4.83 4.97 36.81
CA ALA A 1082 6.00 5.62 37.42
C ALA A 1082 7.00 4.60 38.02
N ARG A 1083 6.52 3.47 38.57
CA ARG A 1083 7.38 2.44 39.18
C ARG A 1083 8.16 1.67 38.12
N PHE A 1084 7.50 1.30 37.02
CA PHE A 1084 8.16 0.63 35.89
C PHE A 1084 9.11 1.57 35.14
N THR A 1085 8.74 2.84 34.97
CA THR A 1085 9.64 3.86 34.40
C THR A 1085 10.90 4.05 35.26
N ALA A 1086 10.74 4.07 36.60
CA ALA A 1086 11.87 4.13 37.51
C ALA A 1086 12.79 2.91 37.39
N LEU A 1087 12.23 1.71 37.23
CA LEU A 1087 12.99 0.49 36.99
C LEU A 1087 13.77 0.56 35.66
N VAL A 1088 13.14 1.01 34.57
CA VAL A 1088 13.82 1.21 33.27
C VAL A 1088 14.99 2.19 33.41
N ASN A 1089 14.79 3.30 34.11
CA ASN A 1089 15.84 4.30 34.36
C ASN A 1089 16.98 3.74 35.23
N GLU A 1090 16.66 2.91 36.23
CA GLU A 1090 17.65 2.24 37.07
C GLU A 1090 18.53 1.28 36.25
N TRP A 1091 17.92 0.54 35.32
CA TRP A 1091 18.60 -0.46 34.48
C TRP A 1091 19.28 0.12 33.23
N ALA A 1092 19.05 1.39 32.91
CA ALA A 1092 19.77 2.09 31.85
C ALA A 1092 21.29 2.11 32.11
N GLY A 1093 21.71 2.30 33.37
CA GLY A 1093 23.13 2.27 33.75
C GLY A 1093 23.79 0.90 33.54
N ALA A 1094 23.05 -0.20 33.72
CA ALA A 1094 23.55 -1.56 33.43
C ALA A 1094 23.80 -1.77 31.94
N SER A 1095 22.91 -1.25 31.09
CA SER A 1095 23.01 -1.33 29.64
C SER A 1095 24.19 -0.49 29.13
N GLU A 1096 24.37 0.72 29.66
CA GLU A 1096 25.52 1.57 29.33
C GLU A 1096 26.84 0.93 29.78
N TYR A 1097 26.89 0.35 30.98
CA TYR A 1097 28.06 -0.38 31.45
C TYR A 1097 28.38 -1.60 30.56
N PHE A 1098 27.36 -2.37 30.15
CA PHE A 1098 27.52 -3.48 29.22
C PHE A 1098 28.10 -3.04 27.87
N ASP A 1099 27.63 -1.92 27.32
CA ASP A 1099 28.15 -1.36 26.08
C ASP A 1099 29.66 -1.05 26.20
N THR A 1100 30.11 -0.56 27.36
CA THR A 1100 31.53 -0.29 27.59
C THR A 1100 32.42 -1.53 27.52
N LEU A 1101 31.87 -2.73 27.73
CA LEU A 1101 32.62 -4.00 27.60
C LEU A 1101 33.07 -4.27 26.18
N SER A 1102 32.38 -3.71 25.18
CA SER A 1102 32.74 -3.81 23.76
C SER A 1102 33.70 -2.72 23.27
N GLU A 1103 34.13 -1.82 24.17
CA GLU A 1103 34.96 -0.67 23.85
C GLU A 1103 36.37 -0.81 24.41
N ALA A 1104 37.36 -0.76 23.51
CA ALA A 1104 38.77 -0.78 23.89
C ALA A 1104 39.13 0.43 24.79
N GLY A 1105 39.67 0.19 25.98
CA GLY A 1105 39.91 1.28 26.94
C GLY A 1105 40.86 0.95 28.11
N PRO A 1106 41.12 1.92 29.00
CA PRO A 1106 41.90 1.67 30.21
C PRO A 1106 41.16 0.67 31.09
N VAL A 1107 41.78 -0.49 31.33
CA VAL A 1107 41.25 -1.55 32.19
C VAL A 1107 41.68 -1.30 33.63
N ASP A 1108 40.93 -1.82 34.61
CA ASP A 1108 41.22 -1.71 36.05
C ASP A 1108 41.06 -0.28 36.63
N THR A 1109 40.43 0.64 35.89
CA THR A 1109 40.02 1.98 36.37
C THR A 1109 38.58 1.96 36.86
N VAL A 1110 38.23 2.82 37.83
CA VAL A 1110 36.85 2.97 38.32
C VAL A 1110 35.94 3.40 37.16
N TYR A 1111 34.81 2.72 37.00
CA TYR A 1111 33.77 3.07 36.06
C TYR A 1111 33.11 4.40 36.45
N THR A 1112 33.05 5.35 35.51
CA THR A 1112 32.57 6.72 35.74
C THR A 1112 31.23 7.02 35.06
N GLY A 1113 30.57 6.01 34.48
CA GLY A 1113 29.24 6.16 33.88
C GLY A 1113 28.11 6.14 34.93
N PRO A 1114 26.84 6.03 34.50
CA PRO A 1114 25.70 6.01 35.41
C PRO A 1114 25.74 4.85 36.39
N THR A 1115 25.07 4.99 37.54
CA THR A 1115 25.01 3.94 38.55
C THR A 1115 24.49 2.63 37.95
N VAL A 1116 25.23 1.54 38.19
CA VAL A 1116 24.85 0.19 37.76
C VAL A 1116 24.11 -0.51 38.91
N PRO A 1117 22.96 -1.16 38.68
CA PRO A 1117 22.24 -1.92 39.69
C PRO A 1117 23.13 -2.98 40.34
N GLN A 1118 23.14 -3.02 41.67
CA GLN A 1118 23.99 -3.95 42.43
C GLN A 1118 23.69 -5.42 42.09
N ALA A 1119 22.42 -5.75 41.81
CA ALA A 1119 22.00 -7.09 41.42
C ALA A 1119 22.70 -7.58 40.14
N PHE A 1120 22.94 -6.69 39.16
CA PHE A 1120 23.69 -7.04 37.96
C PHE A 1120 25.17 -7.26 38.28
N ILE A 1121 25.76 -6.37 39.09
CA ILE A 1121 27.17 -6.47 39.48
C ILE A 1121 27.46 -7.75 40.28
N ASP A 1122 26.57 -8.13 41.21
CA ASP A 1122 26.72 -9.31 42.04
C ASP A 1122 26.75 -10.59 41.19
N VAL A 1123 25.91 -10.66 40.14
CA VAL A 1123 25.90 -11.81 39.22
C VAL A 1123 27.15 -11.82 38.34
N LEU A 1124 27.64 -10.67 37.89
CA LEU A 1124 28.92 -10.60 37.17
C LEU A 1124 30.10 -11.12 38.02
N VAL A 1125 30.17 -10.69 39.28
CA VAL A 1125 31.21 -11.13 40.24
C VAL A 1125 31.12 -12.63 40.51
N ARG A 1126 29.89 -13.16 40.64
CA ARG A 1126 29.65 -14.58 40.95
C ARG A 1126 29.92 -15.50 39.76
N ASP A 1127 29.38 -15.17 38.59
CA ASP A 1127 29.34 -16.07 37.43
C ASP A 1127 30.57 -15.89 36.52
N TYR A 1128 31.27 -14.75 36.62
CA TYR A 1128 32.52 -14.47 35.90
C TYR A 1128 33.66 -14.07 36.85
N PRO A 1129 34.06 -14.92 37.82
CA PRO A 1129 35.04 -14.56 38.85
C PRO A 1129 36.47 -14.37 38.32
N ALA A 1130 36.75 -14.82 37.09
CA ALA A 1130 38.05 -14.64 36.44
C ALA A 1130 38.29 -13.18 36.00
N ILE A 1131 37.23 -12.36 35.94
CA ILE A 1131 37.29 -10.94 35.60
C ILE A 1131 37.18 -10.13 36.88
N GLN A 1132 38.06 -9.15 37.07
CA GLN A 1132 37.99 -8.26 38.22
C GLN A 1132 36.94 -7.16 37.99
N TRP A 1133 35.72 -7.38 38.47
CA TRP A 1133 34.61 -6.44 38.31
C TRP A 1133 34.62 -5.29 39.33
N GLN A 1134 35.12 -5.52 40.54
CA GLN A 1134 35.13 -4.50 41.61
C GLN A 1134 36.47 -4.43 42.34
N ARG A 1135 36.80 -3.24 42.87
CA ARG A 1135 37.91 -3.00 43.80
C ARG A 1135 37.49 -1.99 44.86
N ASP A 1136 37.65 -2.34 46.14
CA ASP A 1136 37.30 -1.50 47.29
C ASP A 1136 35.86 -0.94 47.24
N GLY A 1137 34.91 -1.73 46.72
CA GLY A 1137 33.50 -1.35 46.57
C GLY A 1137 33.16 -0.54 45.31
N TRP A 1138 34.15 -0.20 44.48
CA TRP A 1138 33.94 0.52 43.22
C TRP A 1138 33.90 -0.44 42.04
N LEU A 1139 32.92 -0.25 41.14
CA LEU A 1139 32.83 -0.96 39.87
C LEU A 1139 33.99 -0.52 38.96
N LEU A 1140 34.69 -1.48 38.36
CA LEU A 1140 35.81 -1.25 37.44
C LEU A 1140 35.33 -1.29 36.00
N ARG A 1141 35.98 -0.56 35.10
CA ARG A 1141 35.81 -0.73 33.66
C ARG A 1141 36.52 -2.00 33.19
N VAL A 1142 35.79 -2.83 32.45
CA VAL A 1142 36.28 -4.06 31.82
C VAL A 1142 36.19 -3.92 30.30
N ASP A 1143 37.14 -4.51 29.59
CA ASP A 1143 37.24 -4.48 28.13
C ASP A 1143 37.37 -5.93 27.62
N LEU A 1144 36.39 -6.36 26.82
CA LEU A 1144 36.30 -7.70 26.22
C LEU A 1144 36.59 -7.69 24.71
N VAL A 1145 37.38 -6.73 24.22
CA VAL A 1145 37.82 -6.67 22.81
C VAL A 1145 39.34 -6.52 22.67
N SER A 1146 40.08 -6.56 23.78
CA SER A 1146 41.53 -6.33 23.83
C SER A 1146 42.38 -7.60 23.69
N GLY A 1147 41.77 -8.79 23.61
CA GLY A 1147 42.46 -10.08 23.57
C GLY A 1147 43.09 -10.47 24.92
N ARG A 1148 42.64 -9.89 26.02
CA ARG A 1148 43.13 -10.13 27.38
C ARG A 1148 42.49 -11.38 28.00
N TYR A 1149 41.30 -11.76 27.52
CA TYR A 1149 40.57 -12.94 27.97
C TYR A 1149 40.46 -13.98 26.85
N VAL A 1150 40.38 -15.26 27.23
CA VAL A 1150 40.14 -16.35 26.27
C VAL A 1150 38.65 -16.40 25.95
N ASP A 1151 38.30 -16.52 24.67
CA ASP A 1151 36.91 -16.56 24.17
C ASP A 1151 36.04 -15.34 24.58
N GLU A 1152 36.59 -14.13 24.40
CA GLU A 1152 35.94 -12.83 24.64
C GLU A 1152 34.53 -12.71 24.01
N GLY A 1153 34.31 -13.27 22.82
CA GLY A 1153 32.99 -13.29 22.18
C GLY A 1153 31.96 -14.12 22.96
N THR A 1154 32.36 -15.25 23.52
CA THR A 1154 31.49 -16.11 24.34
C THR A 1154 31.23 -15.47 25.70
N LEU A 1155 32.24 -14.81 26.30
CA LEU A 1155 32.07 -14.02 27.52
C LEU A 1155 31.08 -12.87 27.32
N TYR A 1156 31.19 -12.12 26.21
CA TYR A 1156 30.28 -11.03 25.89
C TYR A 1156 28.83 -11.52 25.72
N LEU A 1157 28.62 -12.61 24.97
CA LEU A 1157 27.29 -13.22 24.81
C LEU A 1157 26.72 -13.75 26.14
N GLY A 1158 27.57 -14.40 26.95
CA GLY A 1158 27.19 -14.85 28.28
C GLY A 1158 26.79 -13.69 29.20
N ILE A 1159 27.53 -12.59 29.19
CA ILE A 1159 27.21 -11.40 29.99
C ILE A 1159 25.94 -10.71 29.48
N SER A 1160 25.68 -10.71 28.17
CA SER A 1160 24.41 -10.25 27.61
C SER A 1160 23.23 -11.04 28.17
N SER A 1161 23.37 -12.36 28.30
CA SER A 1161 22.32 -13.20 28.90
C SER A 1161 22.12 -12.90 30.40
N VAL A 1162 23.19 -12.53 31.11
CA VAL A 1162 23.12 -12.09 32.51
C VAL A 1162 22.42 -10.75 32.64
N LEU A 1163 22.70 -9.78 31.77
CA LEU A 1163 22.01 -8.48 31.77
C LEU A 1163 20.49 -8.67 31.59
N LEU A 1164 20.09 -9.47 30.60
CA LEU A 1164 18.69 -9.75 30.31
C LEU A 1164 18.01 -10.50 31.48
N SER A 1165 18.63 -11.58 31.96
CA SER A 1165 18.05 -12.39 33.03
C SER A 1165 17.93 -11.64 34.38
N THR A 1166 18.91 -10.81 34.73
CA THR A 1166 18.86 -10.03 35.97
C THR A 1166 17.88 -8.85 35.90
N ARG A 1167 17.75 -8.21 34.74
CA ARG A 1167 16.70 -7.21 34.50
C ARG A 1167 15.32 -7.85 34.60
N GLN A 1168 15.12 -9.01 33.95
CA GLN A 1168 13.87 -9.77 34.03
C GLN A 1168 13.53 -10.14 35.48
N GLN A 1169 14.52 -10.60 36.27
CA GLN A 1169 14.32 -10.90 37.69
C GLN A 1169 13.89 -9.68 38.51
N ALA A 1170 14.48 -8.51 38.26
CA ALA A 1170 14.10 -7.28 38.95
C ALA A 1170 12.67 -6.84 38.58
N GLU A 1171 12.30 -7.01 37.31
CA GLU A 1171 10.96 -6.74 36.82
C GLU A 1171 9.91 -7.68 37.40
N THR A 1172 10.19 -8.99 37.43
CA THR A 1172 9.34 -9.99 38.10
C THR A 1172 9.20 -9.70 39.60
N SER A 1173 10.29 -9.27 40.26
CA SER A 1173 10.25 -8.89 41.68
C SER A 1173 9.39 -7.66 41.93
N LEU A 1174 9.51 -6.64 41.08
CA LEU A 1174 8.66 -5.45 41.13
C LEU A 1174 7.19 -5.84 40.91
N MET A 1175 6.91 -6.66 39.89
CA MET A 1175 5.56 -7.14 39.58
C MET A 1175 4.92 -7.88 40.76
N GLY A 1176 5.65 -8.80 41.38
CA GLY A 1176 5.17 -9.54 42.56
C GLY A 1176 4.92 -8.63 43.77
N SER A 1177 5.76 -7.61 43.96
CA SER A 1177 5.58 -6.65 45.06
C SER A 1177 4.32 -5.79 44.86
N LEU A 1178 4.11 -5.26 43.65
CA LEU A 1178 2.94 -4.45 43.31
C LEU A 1178 1.66 -5.28 43.37
N THR A 1179 1.70 -6.52 42.87
CA THR A 1179 0.55 -7.45 42.94
C THR A 1179 0.11 -7.70 44.38
N ARG A 1180 1.05 -7.90 45.31
CA ARG A 1180 0.74 -8.06 46.74
C ARG A 1180 0.19 -6.78 47.36
N GLU A 1181 0.76 -5.63 47.00
CA GLU A 1181 0.27 -4.31 47.44
C GLU A 1181 -1.18 -4.08 46.99
N THR A 1182 -1.50 -4.35 45.72
CA THR A 1182 -2.84 -4.21 45.16
C THR A 1182 -3.86 -5.15 45.80
N LEU A 1183 -3.43 -6.37 46.17
CA LEU A 1183 -4.29 -7.35 46.85
C LEU A 1183 -4.38 -7.13 48.39
N GLY A 1184 -3.74 -6.09 48.93
CA GLY A 1184 -3.77 -5.77 50.36
C GLY A 1184 -2.97 -6.76 51.24
N LEU A 1185 -2.04 -7.52 50.64
CA LEU A 1185 -1.14 -8.42 51.35
C LEU A 1185 0.08 -7.64 51.86
N ARG A 1186 0.64 -8.04 53.02
CA ARG A 1186 1.89 -7.45 53.51
C ARG A 1186 3.02 -7.75 52.52
N PRO A 1187 3.93 -6.79 52.23
CA PRO A 1187 5.13 -7.08 51.46
C PRO A 1187 5.95 -8.16 52.18
N ALA A 1188 6.51 -9.09 51.40
CA ALA A 1188 7.35 -10.17 51.89
C ALA A 1188 8.74 -9.68 52.29
#